data_AF-A0AAU9KS52-F1
#
_entry.id   AF-A0AAU9KS52-F1
#
_cell.length_a   1.000
_cell.length_b   1.000
_cell.length_c   1.000
_cell.angle_alpha   90.00
_cell.angle_beta   90.00
_cell.angle_gamma   90.00
#
_symmetry.space_group_name_H-M   'P 1'
#
loop_
_entity.id
_entity.type
_entity.pdbx_description
1 polymer ?
#
loop_
_entity_poly.entity_id
_entity_poly.type
_entity_poly.pdbx_seq_one_letter_code
_entity_poly.pdbx_strand_id
1 'polypeptide(L)'
;MKQRGDRLAAGGCDMLRQMRVGKPPIRSNFCHRLIEGRTKNPILVLLCEPRLHNILMTIRSIPLRPIKPLTALTSYTNGNKFTCLLRPRGADGFLCSRAGPTHSPLLPPSSVSINEKLTNLAAITGASLSIEAEKELRALFAQKPHPIAYDRFEPSGRVTIAAGLLRVLNSWRLMDVGCHVRLLVADSHALLNNKFGGDLKKLQSVSTYMVEVWKALGLDADKTPNLEIILASTETARHADAYWSRVLDAAGRFTVERVQQCAPIMGRKEDDVVQNTNRILYPLMQLADGFLLQADIYQHGADQECGNDLVREYIVHKNIPNKPVFLTHPLLLGLKQEQFKMSTTDPESAIYMDDTASEVKAKIKKAYCVPGEVEGNPVLNYMKYVVFPFHAEGVTLERSDKNGGHLTFATYGELEAAFLSEKVHPADLKPCLAKYLNALLEPVRQHFASGPLKTLLSSIKKLKVSPTPDSDKLVHLSLPGFPETVKEWKPSTLSLEERYAVARSVGEECIQESELRVLMEKKDHPVCYDGFEPSGRMHIAQGVLRTVNVNKLTSSGSVFRFWVADWFAMLNNKMGGDLDKIRLVGQYMVEIWKSVGMDMTNVEFLWASKEIISHSSSYWLRVMDIARRTTIARTLKCCTIMGRKEKEGMQAAQILYPLMQCADIFNLKADICQLGIDQRKINMLARDYCEQAKIRFKPVVLSHHMLMGLKEGQEKMSKSDPESAIFMEDAADDVSRKIENAFCPEGVVEANPILDYMKFIICPRFAAQGVTVKLIDGTEETFVAYQKLEDAFVMRQIMGADLKKALTHYLNEILEPVRKHFCNGEALELLAKVRSFRTTR
;
A
#
# COMPACT_ATOMS: atom_id res chain seq x y z
N MET A 1 21.73 -14.29 42.42
CA MET A 1 21.84 -15.34 43.46
C MET A 1 20.54 -16.13 43.45
N LYS A 2 20.47 -17.47 43.52
CA LYS A 2 21.47 -18.54 43.69
C LYS A 2 21.36 -19.58 42.55
N GLN A 3 22.45 -20.31 42.30
CA GLN A 3 22.50 -21.47 41.40
C GLN A 3 22.11 -22.78 42.10
N ARG A 4 21.69 -23.79 41.31
CA ARG A 4 22.23 -25.18 41.20
C ARG A 4 21.09 -26.16 40.82
N GLY A 5 21.32 -27.15 39.95
CA GLY A 5 22.56 -27.48 39.23
C GLY A 5 22.40 -28.65 38.26
N ASP A 6 23.50 -28.95 37.55
CA ASP A 6 23.58 -29.93 36.45
C ASP A 6 23.62 -31.40 36.89
N ARG A 7 23.31 -32.31 35.94
CA ARG A 7 24.14 -33.48 35.52
C ARG A 7 23.49 -34.17 34.31
N LEU A 8 24.14 -34.15 33.14
CA LEU A 8 25.04 -35.18 32.59
C LEU A 8 24.35 -36.48 32.09
N ALA A 9 24.36 -36.68 30.77
CA ALA A 9 24.95 -37.88 30.13
C ALA A 9 25.19 -37.59 28.63
N ALA A 10 26.26 -38.14 28.05
CA ALA A 10 26.65 -37.95 26.65
C ALA A 10 27.02 -39.29 25.99
N GLY A 11 26.96 -39.34 24.66
CA GLY A 11 27.41 -40.45 23.82
C GLY A 11 26.67 -40.45 22.47
N GLY A 12 27.31 -40.60 21.31
CA GLY A 12 28.74 -40.72 21.01
C GLY A 12 28.98 -40.51 19.50
N CYS A 13 30.24 -40.48 19.06
CA CYS A 13 30.61 -40.24 17.65
C CYS A 13 31.36 -41.45 17.04
N ASP A 14 31.45 -41.44 15.70
CA ASP A 14 32.36 -42.20 14.81
C ASP A 14 32.04 -43.66 14.40
N MET A 15 31.78 -43.88 13.10
CA MET A 15 32.70 -44.53 12.13
C MET A 15 32.03 -45.12 10.85
N LEU A 16 32.36 -44.51 9.70
CA LEU A 16 32.90 -45.12 8.46
C LEU A 16 32.25 -46.34 7.73
N ARG A 17 31.92 -46.05 6.45
CA ARG A 17 32.40 -46.70 5.17
C ARG A 17 31.54 -47.73 4.37
N GLN A 18 31.57 -47.51 3.04
CA GLN A 18 31.27 -48.44 1.90
C GLN A 18 29.78 -48.83 1.70
N MET A 19 29.20 -49.03 0.50
CA MET A 19 29.61 -49.04 -0.93
C MET A 19 28.57 -48.22 -1.79
N ARG A 20 28.55 -48.08 -3.14
CA ARG A 20 29.35 -48.60 -4.30
C ARG A 20 29.37 -47.57 -5.46
N VAL A 21 29.32 -47.99 -6.74
CA VAL A 21 29.38 -47.20 -8.00
C VAL A 21 28.28 -47.66 -8.98
N GLY A 22 27.77 -46.78 -9.86
CA GLY A 22 26.99 -47.12 -11.06
C GLY A 22 27.02 -46.02 -12.13
N LYS A 23 27.27 -46.36 -13.40
CA LYS A 23 27.43 -45.43 -14.56
C LYS A 23 26.43 -45.76 -15.71
N PRO A 24 26.28 -44.90 -16.75
CA PRO A 24 25.10 -44.87 -17.63
C PRO A 24 25.29 -45.45 -19.05
N PRO A 25 24.22 -45.56 -19.87
CA PRO A 25 24.25 -45.58 -21.35
C PRO A 25 24.06 -44.15 -21.92
N ILE A 26 24.68 -43.63 -22.99
CA ILE A 26 25.14 -44.10 -24.33
C ILE A 26 24.13 -43.84 -25.49
N ARG A 27 24.40 -42.73 -26.20
CA ARG A 27 24.35 -42.41 -27.65
C ARG A 27 23.33 -43.06 -28.62
N SER A 28 22.72 -42.20 -29.45
CA SER A 28 22.81 -42.13 -30.94
C SER A 28 21.92 -40.96 -31.46
N ASN A 29 22.02 -40.36 -32.66
CA ASN A 29 23.02 -40.31 -33.74
C ASN A 29 22.71 -39.11 -34.68
N PHE A 30 23.73 -38.47 -35.28
CA PHE A 30 23.69 -37.72 -36.57
C PHE A 30 22.71 -36.49 -36.71
N CYS A 31 22.88 -35.50 -37.61
CA CYS A 31 23.86 -35.23 -38.67
C CYS A 31 24.09 -33.71 -38.88
N HIS A 32 25.22 -33.31 -39.46
CA HIS A 32 25.41 -31.96 -40.07
C HIS A 32 24.75 -31.89 -41.47
N ARG A 33 24.19 -30.72 -41.86
CA ARG A 33 24.59 -29.91 -43.05
C ARG A 33 23.62 -28.77 -43.40
N LEU A 34 24.22 -27.61 -43.73
CA LEU A 34 23.89 -26.64 -44.80
C LEU A 34 22.42 -26.30 -45.15
N ILE A 35 22.12 -25.00 -45.26
CA ILE A 35 21.87 -24.30 -46.55
C ILE A 35 21.78 -22.78 -46.31
N GLU A 36 22.41 -21.99 -47.19
CA GLU A 36 22.22 -20.53 -47.30
C GLU A 36 21.02 -20.21 -48.22
N GLY A 37 20.26 -19.13 -48.00
CA GLY A 37 19.33 -18.68 -49.06
C GLY A 37 18.16 -17.78 -48.68
N ARG A 38 18.40 -16.46 -48.69
CA ARG A 38 17.54 -15.35 -49.17
C ARG A 38 16.03 -15.57 -49.48
N THR A 39 15.27 -14.55 -49.04
CA THR A 39 14.13 -13.84 -49.70
C THR A 39 12.64 -14.08 -49.33
N LYS A 40 11.95 -12.92 -49.27
CA LYS A 40 10.51 -12.59 -49.52
C LYS A 40 9.46 -12.70 -48.39
N ASN A 41 8.97 -11.51 -48.00
CA ASN A 41 7.59 -11.27 -47.55
C ASN A 41 6.58 -11.59 -48.69
N PRO A 42 5.33 -11.96 -48.35
CA PRO A 42 4.20 -10.99 -48.39
C PRO A 42 3.35 -11.03 -47.09
N ILE A 43 2.91 -9.89 -46.54
CA ILE A 43 1.65 -9.16 -46.81
C ILE A 43 0.36 -9.93 -46.47
N LEU A 44 -0.34 -9.47 -45.42
CA LEU A 44 -1.77 -9.64 -45.15
C LEU A 44 -2.24 -8.35 -44.44
N VAL A 45 -2.63 -7.30 -45.15
CA VAL A 45 -4.03 -6.95 -45.48
C VAL A 45 -4.98 -7.01 -44.27
N LEU A 46 -5.28 -5.83 -43.71
CA LEU A 46 -6.48 -5.57 -42.92
C LEU A 46 -7.38 -4.62 -43.72
N LEU A 47 -8.69 -4.91 -43.72
CA LEU A 47 -9.71 -4.19 -44.48
C LEU A 47 -10.16 -2.92 -43.75
N CYS A 48 -10.16 -1.79 -44.46
CA CYS A 48 -10.98 -0.62 -44.12
C CYS A 48 -11.87 -0.30 -45.33
N GLU A 49 -13.17 -0.12 -45.12
CA GLU A 49 -14.06 0.52 -46.10
C GLU A 49 -14.53 1.90 -45.59
N PRO A 50 -14.66 2.92 -46.48
CA PRO A 50 -15.02 4.29 -46.11
C PRO A 50 -16.43 4.71 -46.59
N ARG A 51 -17.00 5.79 -46.02
CA ARG A 51 -18.06 6.59 -46.68
C ARG A 51 -17.95 8.09 -46.37
N LEU A 52 -17.86 8.90 -47.46
CA LEU A 52 -18.35 10.28 -47.68
C LEU A 52 -18.03 11.36 -46.59
N HIS A 53 -17.24 12.43 -46.78
CA HIS A 53 -16.93 13.37 -47.88
C HIS A 53 -18.00 14.46 -48.19
N ASN A 54 -17.53 15.69 -48.50
CA ASN A 54 -18.26 16.96 -48.85
C ASN A 54 -18.62 17.87 -47.62
N ILE A 55 -18.51 19.22 -47.59
CA ILE A 55 -18.24 20.32 -48.56
C ILE A 55 -17.31 21.41 -47.95
N LEU A 56 -16.66 22.23 -48.79
CA LEU A 56 -15.80 23.38 -48.45
C LEU A 56 -16.48 24.77 -48.69
N MET A 57 -16.14 25.78 -47.86
CA MET A 57 -16.38 27.24 -47.99
C MET A 57 -17.82 27.82 -47.97
N THR A 58 -18.06 28.87 -47.15
CA THR A 58 -18.31 30.27 -47.60
C THR A 58 -18.50 31.28 -46.43
N ILE A 59 -17.70 32.34 -46.47
CA ILE A 59 -17.78 33.72 -45.91
C ILE A 59 -19.14 34.20 -45.32
N ARG A 60 -19.16 34.74 -44.06
CA ARG A 60 -19.43 36.17 -43.72
C ARG A 60 -19.46 36.50 -42.20
N SER A 61 -19.39 37.81 -41.93
CA SER A 61 -19.11 38.55 -40.69
C SER A 61 -20.30 38.97 -39.79
N ILE A 62 -20.09 38.95 -38.45
CA ILE A 62 -20.54 39.94 -37.42
C ILE A 62 -22.08 40.10 -37.16
N PRO A 63 -22.61 40.49 -35.96
CA PRO A 63 -22.18 40.35 -34.54
C PRO A 63 -23.24 39.66 -33.64
N LEU A 64 -22.91 39.33 -32.37
CA LEU A 64 -23.91 39.27 -31.28
C LEU A 64 -23.41 39.94 -29.99
N ARG A 65 -24.29 40.70 -29.33
CA ARG A 65 -24.14 41.30 -27.99
C ARG A 65 -25.07 40.55 -26.98
N PRO A 66 -24.94 40.79 -25.66
CA PRO A 66 -24.85 39.68 -24.71
C PRO A 66 -26.19 39.20 -24.12
N ILE A 67 -26.21 37.92 -23.75
CA ILE A 67 -27.20 37.35 -22.82
C ILE A 67 -26.46 37.02 -21.51
N LYS A 68 -27.07 37.38 -20.37
CA LYS A 68 -26.50 37.18 -19.02
C LYS A 68 -26.40 35.68 -18.68
N PRO A 69 -25.29 35.19 -18.11
CA PRO A 69 -25.29 33.89 -17.44
C PRO A 69 -26.07 33.98 -16.12
N LEU A 70 -26.95 32.99 -15.87
CA LEU A 70 -27.37 32.69 -14.51
C LEU A 70 -26.16 32.15 -13.72
N THR A 71 -26.17 32.42 -12.41
CA THR A 71 -25.15 31.96 -11.45
C THR A 71 -25.02 30.44 -11.40
N ALA A 72 -23.87 29.93 -11.80
CA ALA A 72 -23.41 28.57 -11.47
C ALA A 72 -22.30 28.64 -10.41
N LEU A 73 -22.27 27.66 -9.49
CA LEU A 73 -21.42 27.72 -8.30
C LEU A 73 -19.92 27.69 -8.62
N THR A 74 -19.17 28.53 -7.92
CA THR A 74 -17.72 28.57 -7.91
C THR A 74 -17.11 27.31 -7.31
N SER A 75 -16.40 26.53 -8.13
CA SER A 75 -15.41 25.57 -7.64
C SER A 75 -14.19 26.32 -7.08
N TYR A 76 -13.58 25.77 -6.02
CA TYR A 76 -12.52 26.45 -5.25
C TYR A 76 -11.21 26.64 -6.06
N THR A 77 -11.10 27.78 -6.77
CA THR A 77 -9.82 28.30 -7.31
C THR A 77 -9.70 29.81 -7.12
N ASN A 78 -9.70 30.27 -5.87
CA ASN A 78 -9.02 31.52 -5.48
C ASN A 78 -7.70 31.14 -4.79
N GLY A 79 -6.57 31.79 -5.03
CA GLY A 79 -6.37 33.02 -5.79
C GLY A 79 -5.01 33.62 -5.43
N ASN A 80 -3.93 32.88 -5.69
CA ASN A 80 -2.55 33.36 -5.59
C ASN A 80 -1.69 32.60 -6.60
N LYS A 81 -0.92 33.33 -7.42
CA LYS A 81 0.04 32.73 -8.36
C LYS A 81 1.21 32.14 -7.56
N PHE A 82 1.13 30.84 -7.26
CA PHE A 82 2.30 30.06 -6.86
C PHE A 82 2.76 29.22 -8.04
N THR A 83 3.97 29.51 -8.50
CA THR A 83 4.72 28.68 -9.45
C THR A 83 4.85 27.28 -8.87
N CYS A 84 4.40 26.28 -9.62
CA CYS A 84 4.67 24.88 -9.31
C CYS A 84 6.19 24.67 -9.42
N LEU A 85 6.86 24.41 -8.29
CA LEU A 85 8.33 24.25 -8.21
C LEU A 85 8.84 22.94 -8.83
N LEU A 86 7.96 22.11 -9.39
CA LEU A 86 8.30 20.92 -10.18
C LEU A 86 7.41 20.92 -11.44
N ARG A 87 8.02 21.00 -12.64
CA ARG A 87 7.29 21.12 -13.92
C ARG A 87 6.40 19.90 -14.22
N PRO A 88 5.12 20.08 -14.54
CA PRO A 88 4.44 19.22 -15.51
C PRO A 88 4.81 19.70 -16.93
N ARG A 89 5.32 18.82 -17.80
CA ARG A 89 5.32 19.08 -19.25
C ARG A 89 3.89 18.83 -19.76
N GLY A 90 3.36 19.77 -20.52
CA GLY A 90 1.95 19.77 -20.94
C GLY A 90 1.60 18.64 -21.91
N ALA A 91 0.31 18.30 -21.93
CA ALA A 91 -0.28 17.44 -22.94
C ALA A 91 -0.78 18.30 -24.11
N ASP A 92 -0.28 18.00 -25.31
CA ASP A 92 -0.97 18.29 -26.57
C ASP A 92 -0.83 17.05 -27.45
N GLY A 93 -1.96 16.52 -27.93
CA GLY A 93 -2.00 15.28 -28.68
C GLY A 93 -1.86 15.53 -30.18
N PHE A 94 -0.73 15.11 -30.77
CA PHE A 94 -0.64 14.84 -32.20
C PHE A 94 0.15 13.55 -32.45
N LEU A 95 -0.41 12.70 -33.33
CA LEU A 95 0.21 11.45 -33.78
C LEU A 95 1.51 11.75 -34.55
N CYS A 96 2.66 11.32 -34.02
CA CYS A 96 3.86 11.15 -34.83
C CYS A 96 4.74 10.01 -34.30
N SER A 97 4.97 9.01 -35.14
CA SER A 97 5.81 7.85 -34.84
C SER A 97 7.26 8.12 -35.24
N ARG A 98 8.15 8.45 -34.28
CA ARG A 98 9.60 8.12 -34.27
C ARG A 98 10.36 8.77 -33.10
N ALA A 99 11.55 8.22 -32.86
CA ALA A 99 12.57 8.61 -31.87
C ALA A 99 12.26 8.26 -30.40
N GLY A 100 13.17 7.46 -29.80
CA GLY A 100 13.19 7.20 -28.36
C GLY A 100 13.71 8.39 -27.55
N PRO A 101 13.88 8.24 -26.22
CA PRO A 101 14.24 9.35 -25.35
C PRO A 101 15.57 9.99 -25.77
N THR A 102 15.51 11.28 -26.11
CA THR A 102 16.67 12.09 -26.48
C THR A 102 17.67 12.12 -25.33
N HIS A 103 18.92 11.76 -25.62
CA HIS A 103 20.02 11.69 -24.68
C HIS A 103 20.08 12.86 -23.68
N SER A 104 20.01 12.56 -22.38
CA SER A 104 20.75 13.35 -21.39
C SER A 104 22.23 13.33 -21.78
N PRO A 105 22.99 14.44 -21.61
CA PRO A 105 24.42 14.41 -21.82
C PRO A 105 25.02 13.32 -20.93
N LEU A 106 25.75 12.38 -21.55
CA LEU A 106 26.44 11.32 -20.82
C LEU A 106 27.43 11.98 -19.86
N LEU A 107 27.21 11.78 -18.56
CA LEU A 107 28.16 12.22 -17.54
C LEU A 107 29.52 11.56 -17.82
N PRO A 108 30.64 12.29 -17.76
CA PRO A 108 31.94 11.67 -17.86
C PRO A 108 32.13 10.74 -16.64
N PRO A 109 32.69 9.53 -16.81
CA PRO A 109 33.02 8.68 -15.68
C PRO A 109 34.05 9.38 -14.79
N SER A 110 33.82 9.36 -13.47
CA SER A 110 34.75 9.95 -12.49
C SER A 110 36.15 9.36 -12.69
N SER A 111 37.14 10.26 -12.90
CA SER A 111 38.55 9.94 -13.16
C SER A 111 39.31 9.37 -11.96
N VAL A 112 38.65 9.32 -10.80
CA VAL A 112 39.14 8.82 -9.52
C VAL A 112 39.29 7.29 -9.58
N SER A 113 40.39 6.75 -9.08
CA SER A 113 40.63 5.29 -9.06
C SER A 113 39.65 4.57 -8.13
N ILE A 114 39.38 3.28 -8.37
CA ILE A 114 38.46 2.49 -7.52
C ILE A 114 38.90 2.50 -6.05
N ASN A 115 40.20 2.52 -5.76
CA ASN A 115 40.70 2.57 -4.37
C ASN A 115 40.38 3.91 -3.71
N GLU A 116 40.63 5.04 -4.39
CA GLU A 116 40.25 6.37 -3.88
C GLU A 116 38.73 6.50 -3.70
N LYS A 117 37.93 5.92 -4.61
CA LYS A 117 36.46 5.86 -4.45
C LYS A 117 36.06 5.14 -3.16
N LEU A 118 36.68 4.01 -2.86
CA LEU A 118 36.40 3.25 -1.63
C LEU A 118 36.84 4.02 -0.38
N THR A 119 37.97 4.73 -0.42
CA THR A 119 38.41 5.61 0.68
C THR A 119 37.39 6.72 0.94
N ASN A 120 36.87 7.37 -0.10
CA ASN A 120 35.87 8.42 0.02
C ASN A 120 34.52 7.88 0.57
N LEU A 121 34.14 6.66 0.20
CA LEU A 121 32.94 6.00 0.74
C LEU A 121 33.13 5.48 2.17
N ALA A 122 34.32 5.01 2.55
CA ALA A 122 34.63 4.63 3.93
C ALA A 122 34.38 5.81 4.89
N ALA A 123 34.73 7.02 4.48
CA ALA A 123 34.51 8.25 5.26
C ALA A 123 33.02 8.55 5.56
N ILE A 124 32.06 8.00 4.79
CA ILE A 124 30.61 8.05 5.10
C ILE A 124 30.31 7.23 6.35
N THR A 125 30.90 6.04 6.48
CA THR A 125 30.69 5.12 7.62
C THR A 125 31.42 5.57 8.88
N GLY A 126 32.38 6.49 8.78
CA GLY A 126 33.24 6.91 9.90
C GLY A 126 34.28 5.87 10.34
N ALA A 127 34.37 4.75 9.63
CA ALA A 127 35.26 3.62 9.89
C ALA A 127 35.77 3.02 8.55
N SER A 128 36.51 1.93 8.62
CA SER A 128 36.80 1.11 7.43
C SER A 128 35.54 0.37 6.96
N LEU A 129 35.39 0.21 5.64
CA LEU A 129 34.35 -0.65 5.06
C LEU A 129 34.54 -2.11 5.50
N SER A 130 33.45 -2.88 5.61
CA SER A 130 33.56 -4.34 5.76
C SER A 130 34.11 -4.98 4.48
N ILE A 131 34.68 -6.18 4.61
CA ILE A 131 35.24 -6.95 3.49
C ILE A 131 34.15 -7.20 2.43
N GLU A 132 32.93 -7.47 2.89
CA GLU A 132 31.74 -7.68 2.06
C GLU A 132 31.35 -6.41 1.31
N ALA A 133 31.21 -5.28 2.02
CA ALA A 133 30.82 -4.00 1.41
C ALA A 133 31.87 -3.49 0.41
N GLU A 134 33.16 -3.63 0.73
CA GLU A 134 34.25 -3.26 -0.19
C GLU A 134 34.20 -4.12 -1.47
N LYS A 135 34.03 -5.44 -1.32
CA LYS A 135 33.91 -6.37 -2.45
C LYS A 135 32.70 -6.06 -3.34
N GLU A 136 31.55 -5.77 -2.73
CA GLU A 136 30.32 -5.41 -3.45
C GLU A 136 30.47 -4.06 -4.18
N LEU A 137 31.06 -3.04 -3.55
CA LEU A 137 31.34 -1.75 -4.19
C LEU A 137 32.34 -1.88 -5.35
N ARG A 138 33.40 -2.68 -5.20
CA ARG A 138 34.36 -2.97 -6.30
C ARG A 138 33.65 -3.58 -7.49
N ALA A 139 32.76 -4.56 -7.27
CA ALA A 139 31.96 -5.17 -8.32
C ALA A 139 30.98 -4.16 -8.96
N LEU A 140 30.32 -3.34 -8.15
CA LEU A 140 29.37 -2.33 -8.59
C LEU A 140 30.02 -1.26 -9.49
N PHE A 141 31.14 -0.66 -9.06
CA PHE A 141 31.86 0.33 -9.87
C PHE A 141 32.52 -0.26 -11.12
N ALA A 142 32.83 -1.55 -11.14
CA ALA A 142 33.31 -2.23 -12.35
C ALA A 142 32.18 -2.50 -13.37
N GLN A 143 30.93 -2.65 -12.92
CA GLN A 143 29.77 -2.97 -13.76
C GLN A 143 28.97 -1.73 -14.18
N LYS A 144 28.87 -0.71 -13.32
CA LYS A 144 28.00 0.45 -13.50
C LYS A 144 28.80 1.74 -13.34
N PRO A 145 28.94 2.58 -14.39
CA PRO A 145 29.77 3.79 -14.34
C PRO A 145 29.19 4.87 -13.42
N HIS A 146 27.87 4.91 -13.29
CA HIS A 146 27.12 5.81 -12.41
C HIS A 146 26.13 5.01 -11.56
N PRO A 147 26.57 4.44 -10.42
CA PRO A 147 25.65 3.84 -9.46
C PRO A 147 24.70 4.88 -8.88
N ILE A 148 23.48 4.46 -8.57
CA ILE A 148 22.44 5.28 -7.97
C ILE A 148 22.49 5.07 -6.47
N ALA A 149 22.83 6.12 -5.74
CA ALA A 149 22.80 6.15 -4.28
C ALA A 149 21.58 6.92 -3.80
N TYR A 150 20.96 6.50 -2.68
CA TYR A 150 19.84 7.24 -2.12
C TYR A 150 19.89 7.35 -0.58
N ASP A 151 19.32 8.43 -0.07
CA ASP A 151 18.93 8.61 1.34
C ASP A 151 17.50 9.18 1.42
N ARG A 152 16.87 9.06 2.59
CA ARG A 152 15.46 9.37 2.83
C ARG A 152 15.29 10.26 4.05
N PHE A 153 14.41 11.26 3.92
CA PHE A 153 14.18 12.28 4.93
C PHE A 153 12.69 12.45 5.21
N GLU A 154 12.26 12.16 6.44
CA GLU A 154 10.94 12.59 6.89
C GLU A 154 10.93 14.13 7.06
N PRO A 155 10.02 14.88 6.41
CA PRO A 155 9.81 16.29 6.69
C PRO A 155 9.14 16.48 8.07
N SER A 156 9.92 16.38 9.15
CA SER A 156 9.44 16.32 10.54
C SER A 156 9.64 17.60 11.36
N GLY A 157 10.20 18.68 10.79
CA GLY A 157 10.39 19.96 11.51
C GLY A 157 11.50 20.83 10.93
N ARG A 158 12.12 21.63 11.81
CA ARG A 158 13.37 22.36 11.52
C ARG A 158 14.48 21.36 11.16
N VAL A 159 15.28 21.64 10.13
CA VAL A 159 16.37 20.75 9.70
C VAL A 159 17.49 20.85 10.75
N THR A 160 17.96 19.72 11.25
CA THR A 160 19.11 19.64 12.17
C THR A 160 20.43 19.60 11.39
N ILE A 161 21.57 19.88 12.03
CA ILE A 161 22.88 19.73 11.36
C ILE A 161 23.17 18.29 10.90
N ALA A 162 22.52 17.28 11.49
CA ALA A 162 22.58 15.91 11.00
C ALA A 162 21.83 15.74 9.67
N ALA A 163 20.65 16.34 9.51
CA ALA A 163 19.85 16.28 8.28
C ALA A 163 20.28 17.31 7.21
N GLY A 164 21.06 18.32 7.61
CA GLY A 164 21.73 19.28 6.73
C GLY A 164 23.18 18.88 6.46
N LEU A 165 24.12 19.50 7.18
CA LEU A 165 25.57 19.43 6.91
C LEU A 165 26.12 18.01 6.68
N LEU A 166 25.86 17.05 7.58
CA LEU A 166 26.37 15.68 7.45
C LEU A 166 25.85 14.97 6.17
N ARG A 167 24.62 15.29 5.75
CA ARG A 167 23.96 14.65 4.59
C ARG A 167 24.36 15.28 3.29
N VAL A 168 24.56 16.59 3.29
CA VAL A 168 25.18 17.31 2.20
C VAL A 168 26.60 16.79 1.96
N LEU A 169 27.40 16.66 3.01
CA LEU A 169 28.74 16.06 2.94
C LEU A 169 28.75 14.64 2.36
N ASN A 170 27.86 13.75 2.84
CA ASN A 170 27.78 12.39 2.30
C ASN A 170 27.26 12.34 0.86
N SER A 171 26.38 13.28 0.47
CA SER A 171 25.93 13.42 -0.92
C SER A 171 27.08 13.86 -1.83
N TRP A 172 27.91 14.82 -1.42
CA TRP A 172 29.12 15.21 -2.15
C TRP A 172 30.06 14.02 -2.33
N ARG A 173 30.40 13.31 -1.25
CA ARG A 173 31.26 12.10 -1.30
C ARG A 173 30.76 11.05 -2.28
N LEU A 174 29.44 10.83 -2.37
CA LEU A 174 28.82 9.95 -3.36
C LEU A 174 28.95 10.49 -4.79
N MET A 175 28.71 11.79 -5.00
CA MET A 175 28.82 12.43 -6.31
C MET A 175 30.27 12.45 -6.83
N ASP A 176 31.26 12.70 -5.96
CA ASP A 176 32.68 12.76 -6.30
C ASP A 176 33.22 11.41 -6.82
N VAL A 177 32.72 10.30 -6.27
CA VAL A 177 33.05 8.95 -6.75
C VAL A 177 32.29 8.56 -8.03
N GLY A 178 31.43 9.44 -8.54
CA GLY A 178 30.70 9.31 -9.80
C GLY A 178 29.29 8.76 -9.67
N CYS A 179 28.73 8.64 -8.46
CA CYS A 179 27.35 8.21 -8.29
C CYS A 179 26.35 9.30 -8.70
N HIS A 180 25.14 8.87 -9.05
CA HIS A 180 23.94 9.69 -9.11
C HIS A 180 23.25 9.61 -7.74
N VAL A 181 23.05 10.75 -7.07
CA VAL A 181 22.42 10.81 -5.75
C VAL A 181 20.93 11.16 -5.86
N ARG A 182 20.10 10.38 -5.16
CA ARG A 182 18.64 10.59 -5.02
C ARG A 182 18.30 10.91 -3.56
N LEU A 183 17.80 12.11 -3.29
CA LEU A 183 17.31 12.49 -1.96
C LEU A 183 15.79 12.39 -1.93
N LEU A 184 15.27 11.42 -1.18
CA LEU A 184 13.83 11.16 -1.07
C LEU A 184 13.23 11.95 0.10
N VAL A 185 12.46 12.99 -0.22
CA VAL A 185 11.61 13.71 0.76
C VAL A 185 10.36 12.87 1.01
N ALA A 186 10.32 12.21 2.16
CA ALA A 186 9.36 11.17 2.51
C ALA A 186 8.11 11.75 3.18
N ASP A 187 7.40 12.61 2.46
CA ASP A 187 6.19 13.29 2.93
C ASP A 187 5.03 12.32 3.26
N SER A 188 4.85 11.27 2.46
CA SER A 188 3.93 10.15 2.75
C SER A 188 4.30 9.39 4.02
N HIS A 189 5.60 9.22 4.29
CA HIS A 189 6.08 8.55 5.49
C HIS A 189 5.93 9.41 6.73
N ALA A 190 6.20 10.72 6.64
CA ALA A 190 5.93 11.67 7.72
C ALA A 190 4.44 11.82 8.02
N LEU A 191 3.57 11.77 7.00
CA LEU A 191 2.11 11.64 7.17
C LEU A 191 1.77 10.38 7.96
N LEU A 192 2.34 9.23 7.57
CA LEU A 192 2.11 7.93 8.17
C LEU A 192 2.67 7.83 9.61
N ASN A 193 3.76 8.55 9.90
CA ASN A 193 4.38 8.70 11.23
C ASN A 193 3.78 9.88 12.04
N ASN A 194 2.56 10.31 11.70
CA ASN A 194 1.73 11.32 12.38
C ASN A 194 2.35 12.73 12.52
N LYS A 195 3.41 13.09 11.79
CA LYS A 195 4.06 14.40 11.95
C LYS A 195 3.04 15.53 11.72
N PHE A 196 2.99 16.46 12.67
CA PHE A 196 2.04 17.60 12.71
C PHE A 196 0.55 17.18 12.69
N GLY A 197 0.20 16.04 13.28
CA GLY A 197 -1.15 15.48 13.21
C GLY A 197 -1.58 15.07 11.80
N GLY A 198 -0.63 14.87 10.89
CA GLY A 198 -0.91 14.47 9.51
C GLY A 198 -1.43 15.58 8.60
N ASP A 199 -1.16 16.85 8.92
CA ASP A 199 -1.56 18.01 8.12
C ASP A 199 -0.70 18.13 6.85
N LEU A 200 -1.30 17.76 5.70
CA LEU A 200 -0.65 17.79 4.39
C LEU A 200 -0.05 19.17 4.02
N LYS A 201 -0.67 20.29 4.43
CA LYS A 201 -0.15 21.64 4.12
C LYS A 201 1.09 21.96 4.95
N LYS A 202 1.13 21.53 6.21
CA LYS A 202 2.32 21.65 7.06
C LYS A 202 3.45 20.77 6.54
N LEU A 203 3.16 19.51 6.20
CA LEU A 203 4.13 18.57 5.61
C LEU A 203 4.74 19.12 4.32
N GLN A 204 3.92 19.64 3.40
CA GLN A 204 4.39 20.28 2.18
C GLN A 204 5.26 21.50 2.47
N SER A 205 4.88 22.35 3.44
CA SER A 205 5.66 23.53 3.83
C SER A 205 7.04 23.14 4.40
N VAL A 206 7.08 22.10 5.25
CA VAL A 206 8.34 21.57 5.83
C VAL A 206 9.21 20.92 4.74
N SER A 207 8.59 20.21 3.79
CA SER A 207 9.28 19.63 2.63
C SER A 207 9.98 20.71 1.80
N THR A 208 9.25 21.78 1.43
CA THR A 208 9.84 22.92 0.70
C THR A 208 10.97 23.57 1.49
N TYR A 209 10.78 23.83 2.79
CA TYR A 209 11.82 24.41 3.64
C TYR A 209 13.08 23.53 3.72
N MET A 210 12.92 22.20 3.81
CA MET A 210 14.05 21.26 3.82
C MET A 210 14.85 21.30 2.52
N VAL A 211 14.18 21.33 1.37
CA VAL A 211 14.84 21.46 0.06
C VAL A 211 15.57 22.80 -0.07
N GLU A 212 14.97 23.90 0.38
CA GLU A 212 15.61 25.22 0.37
C GLU A 212 16.83 25.31 1.31
N VAL A 213 16.84 24.57 2.43
CA VAL A 213 18.04 24.43 3.28
C VAL A 213 19.16 23.68 2.53
N TRP A 214 18.85 22.60 1.81
CA TRP A 214 19.85 21.88 1.02
C TRP A 214 20.39 22.71 -0.15
N LYS A 215 19.52 23.46 -0.84
CA LYS A 215 19.94 24.42 -1.89
C LYS A 215 20.90 25.48 -1.34
N ALA A 216 20.63 26.02 -0.15
CA ALA A 216 21.51 26.97 0.52
C ALA A 216 22.87 26.38 0.95
N LEU A 217 22.96 25.05 1.10
CA LEU A 217 24.21 24.31 1.33
C LEU A 217 24.87 23.81 0.03
N GLY A 218 24.39 24.24 -1.14
CA GLY A 218 24.96 23.90 -2.44
C GLY A 218 24.37 22.65 -3.12
N LEU A 219 23.51 21.87 -2.45
CA LEU A 219 22.76 20.79 -3.09
C LEU A 219 21.55 21.34 -3.85
N ASP A 220 21.82 21.98 -4.99
CA ASP A 220 20.80 22.47 -5.90
C ASP A 220 20.69 21.56 -7.12
N ALA A 221 19.64 20.73 -7.16
CA ALA A 221 19.36 19.82 -8.27
C ALA A 221 19.12 20.54 -9.61
N ASP A 222 18.76 21.83 -9.60
CA ASP A 222 18.67 22.64 -10.82
C ASP A 222 20.06 22.99 -11.42
N LYS A 223 21.13 22.82 -10.64
CA LYS A 223 22.53 23.13 -11.01
C LYS A 223 23.48 21.92 -10.97
N THR A 224 23.07 20.83 -10.33
CA THR A 224 23.91 19.66 -10.02
C THR A 224 23.43 18.46 -10.85
N PRO A 225 24.11 18.09 -11.95
CA PRO A 225 23.55 17.21 -12.98
C PRO A 225 23.41 15.73 -12.58
N ASN A 226 24.01 15.33 -11.46
CA ASN A 226 23.94 13.98 -10.87
C ASN A 226 23.24 13.98 -9.50
N LEU A 227 22.34 14.93 -9.25
CA LEU A 227 21.51 15.04 -8.06
C LEU A 227 20.02 15.13 -8.45
N GLU A 228 19.20 14.23 -7.92
CA GLU A 228 17.75 14.29 -7.98
C GLU A 228 17.17 14.46 -6.57
N ILE A 229 16.23 15.40 -6.39
CA ILE A 229 15.45 15.56 -5.16
C ILE A 229 14.00 15.17 -5.48
N ILE A 230 13.50 14.14 -4.81
CA ILE A 230 12.27 13.42 -5.18
C ILE A 230 11.28 13.51 -4.01
N LEU A 231 10.01 13.82 -4.31
CA LEU A 231 8.93 13.81 -3.31
C LEU A 231 8.19 12.46 -3.36
N ALA A 232 8.18 11.74 -2.24
CA ALA A 232 7.68 10.35 -2.19
C ALA A 232 6.22 10.22 -2.65
N SER A 233 5.32 11.13 -2.22
CA SER A 233 3.93 11.15 -2.67
C SER A 233 3.75 11.30 -4.18
N THR A 234 4.66 12.01 -4.85
CA THR A 234 4.62 12.23 -6.30
C THR A 234 5.16 11.02 -7.06
N GLU A 235 6.25 10.43 -6.58
CA GLU A 235 6.90 9.29 -7.24
C GLU A 235 6.07 8.01 -7.11
N THR A 236 5.52 7.76 -5.92
CA THR A 236 4.62 6.63 -5.65
C THR A 236 3.29 6.75 -6.40
N ALA A 237 2.79 7.97 -6.66
CA ALA A 237 1.64 8.18 -7.52
C ALA A 237 1.95 7.91 -9.01
N ARG A 238 3.12 8.38 -9.51
CA ARG A 238 3.56 8.15 -10.90
C ARG A 238 3.76 6.67 -11.22
N HIS A 239 4.25 5.90 -10.24
CA HIS A 239 4.57 4.48 -10.39
C HIS A 239 3.66 3.58 -9.53
N ALA A 240 2.39 3.98 -9.39
CA ALA A 240 1.42 3.38 -8.48
C ALA A 240 1.35 1.85 -8.54
N ASP A 241 1.20 1.26 -9.72
CA ASP A 241 1.13 -0.20 -9.88
C ASP A 241 2.41 -0.88 -9.36
N ALA A 242 3.57 -0.51 -9.91
CA ALA A 242 4.86 -1.11 -9.56
C ALA A 242 5.25 -0.92 -8.08
N TYR A 243 4.90 0.22 -7.48
CA TYR A 243 5.16 0.50 -6.06
C TYR A 243 4.23 -0.30 -5.15
N TRP A 244 2.91 -0.16 -5.32
CA TRP A 244 1.95 -0.77 -4.41
C TRP A 244 1.87 -2.29 -4.57
N SER A 245 1.99 -2.82 -5.78
CA SER A 245 2.14 -4.26 -5.99
C SER A 245 3.37 -4.83 -5.25
N ARG A 246 4.47 -4.06 -5.13
CA ARG A 246 5.65 -4.45 -4.33
C ARG A 246 5.43 -4.35 -2.82
N VAL A 247 4.78 -3.29 -2.34
CA VAL A 247 4.39 -3.17 -0.92
C VAL A 247 3.49 -4.34 -0.49
N LEU A 248 2.52 -4.72 -1.34
CA LEU A 248 1.60 -5.83 -1.10
C LEU A 248 2.28 -7.20 -1.15
N ASP A 249 3.17 -7.45 -2.11
CA ASP A 249 3.95 -8.69 -2.16
C ASP A 249 4.94 -8.81 -0.98
N ALA A 250 5.55 -7.71 -0.53
CA ALA A 250 6.34 -7.70 0.70
C ALA A 250 5.48 -8.02 1.93
N ALA A 251 4.28 -7.46 2.02
CA ALA A 251 3.32 -7.78 3.08
C ALA A 251 2.93 -9.27 3.08
N GLY A 252 2.86 -9.91 1.91
CA GLY A 252 2.61 -11.34 1.77
C GLY A 252 3.77 -12.25 2.19
N ARG A 253 4.97 -11.71 2.43
CA ARG A 253 6.19 -12.47 2.76
C ARG A 253 6.62 -12.34 4.22
N PHE A 254 6.40 -11.19 4.82
CA PHE A 254 6.77 -10.93 6.22
C PHE A 254 5.61 -11.16 7.18
N THR A 255 5.92 -11.61 8.39
CA THR A 255 4.94 -11.66 9.48
C THR A 255 4.74 -10.29 10.11
N VAL A 256 3.62 -10.08 10.80
CA VAL A 256 3.33 -8.83 11.52
C VAL A 256 4.43 -8.54 12.55
N GLU A 257 4.86 -9.57 13.28
CA GLU A 257 5.87 -9.49 14.34
C GLU A 257 7.24 -9.07 13.78
N ARG A 258 7.68 -9.66 12.66
CA ARG A 258 8.94 -9.27 11.99
C ARG A 258 8.92 -7.81 11.53
N VAL A 259 7.77 -7.30 11.09
CA VAL A 259 7.63 -5.89 10.68
C VAL A 259 7.55 -4.95 11.90
N GLN A 260 6.98 -5.38 13.03
CA GLN A 260 6.97 -4.58 14.27
C GLN A 260 8.38 -4.30 14.82
N GLN A 261 9.32 -5.22 14.66
CA GLN A 261 10.74 -5.03 15.00
C GLN A 261 11.40 -3.86 14.24
N CYS A 262 10.79 -3.42 13.13
CA CYS A 262 11.26 -2.24 12.40
C CYS A 262 10.78 -0.91 13.01
N ALA A 263 10.05 -0.89 14.14
CA ALA A 263 9.60 0.35 14.81
C ALA A 263 10.71 1.40 15.05
N PRO A 264 11.98 1.05 15.37
CA PRO A 264 13.04 2.03 15.55
C PRO A 264 13.31 2.94 14.35
N ILE A 265 13.07 2.47 13.11
CA ILE A 265 13.31 3.29 11.89
C ILE A 265 12.41 4.52 11.84
N MET A 266 11.24 4.45 12.49
CA MET A 266 10.25 5.54 12.64
C MET A 266 10.53 6.42 13.87
N GLY A 267 11.56 6.12 14.66
CA GLY A 267 11.80 6.73 15.98
C GLY A 267 10.80 6.27 17.06
N ARG A 268 10.34 5.02 17.00
CA ARG A 268 9.35 4.42 17.91
C ARG A 268 9.95 3.19 18.60
N LYS A 269 9.31 2.71 19.67
CA LYS A 269 9.73 1.48 20.36
C LYS A 269 8.83 0.30 20.01
N GLU A 270 9.36 -0.91 20.13
CA GLU A 270 8.62 -2.16 19.96
C GLU A 270 7.60 -2.40 21.08
N ASP A 271 7.88 -1.90 22.29
CA ASP A 271 7.09 -2.07 23.51
C ASP A 271 6.11 -0.90 23.79
N ASP A 272 5.92 0.02 22.83
CA ASP A 272 4.99 1.13 22.98
C ASP A 272 3.55 0.62 23.25
N VAL A 273 2.89 1.21 24.26
CA VAL A 273 1.55 0.82 24.75
C VAL A 273 0.48 0.88 23.65
N VAL A 274 0.60 1.81 22.70
CA VAL A 274 -0.32 1.95 21.56
C VAL A 274 0.43 1.63 20.28
N GLN A 275 -0.06 0.61 19.57
CA GLN A 275 0.51 0.16 18.31
C GLN A 275 -0.53 0.27 17.21
N ASN A 276 -0.53 1.42 16.54
CA ASN A 276 -1.36 1.66 15.38
C ASN A 276 -0.77 0.98 14.13
N THR A 277 -1.66 0.71 13.18
CA THR A 277 -1.36 -0.14 12.02
C THR A 277 -0.42 0.53 11.02
N ASN A 278 -0.25 1.85 11.11
CA ASN A 278 0.81 2.61 10.44
C ASN A 278 2.22 2.06 10.68
N ARG A 279 2.48 1.43 11.83
CA ARG A 279 3.75 0.75 12.16
C ARG A 279 4.05 -0.47 11.28
N ILE A 280 3.04 -1.06 10.65
CA ILE A 280 3.20 -2.17 9.69
C ILE A 280 3.35 -1.65 8.26
N LEU A 281 2.55 -0.64 7.89
CA LEU A 281 2.57 -0.08 6.54
C LEU A 281 3.87 0.70 6.25
N TYR A 282 4.40 1.42 7.25
CA TYR A 282 5.59 2.27 7.05
C TYR A 282 6.85 1.47 6.65
N PRO A 283 7.26 0.39 7.35
CA PRO A 283 8.48 -0.34 6.97
C PRO A 283 8.35 -1.04 5.61
N LEU A 284 7.15 -1.50 5.25
CA LEU A 284 6.87 -2.10 3.95
C LEU A 284 6.96 -1.07 2.80
N MET A 285 6.51 0.17 3.02
CA MET A 285 6.74 1.28 2.10
C MET A 285 8.23 1.63 2.01
N GLN A 286 8.91 1.81 3.15
CA GLN A 286 10.35 2.10 3.21
C GLN A 286 11.21 1.05 2.48
N LEU A 287 10.84 -0.22 2.55
CA LEU A 287 11.43 -1.32 1.79
C LEU A 287 11.22 -1.15 0.27
N ALA A 288 10.00 -0.79 -0.16
CA ALA A 288 9.68 -0.62 -1.57
C ALA A 288 10.35 0.60 -2.22
N ASP A 289 10.63 1.65 -1.44
CA ASP A 289 11.24 2.91 -1.92
C ASP A 289 12.54 2.71 -2.69
N GLY A 290 13.51 1.97 -2.15
CA GLY A 290 14.80 1.81 -2.81
C GLY A 290 14.72 1.03 -4.13
N PHE A 291 13.75 0.12 -4.27
CA PHE A 291 13.45 -0.54 -5.55
C PHE A 291 12.69 0.35 -6.54
N LEU A 292 11.86 1.29 -6.05
CA LEU A 292 11.23 2.33 -6.88
C LEU A 292 12.30 3.27 -7.44
N LEU A 293 13.23 3.70 -6.59
CA LEU A 293 14.36 4.55 -6.92
C LEU A 293 15.49 3.82 -7.67
N GLN A 294 15.38 2.51 -7.88
CA GLN A 294 16.38 1.66 -8.55
C GLN A 294 17.80 1.86 -7.98
N ALA A 295 17.91 2.04 -6.66
CA ALA A 295 19.15 2.38 -6.00
C ALA A 295 20.07 1.16 -5.88
N ASP A 296 21.34 1.33 -6.24
CA ASP A 296 22.40 0.34 -6.02
C ASP A 296 23.14 0.58 -4.69
N ILE A 297 23.02 1.77 -4.09
CA ILE A 297 23.60 2.11 -2.79
C ILE A 297 22.51 2.72 -1.88
N TYR A 298 22.29 2.10 -0.72
CA TYR A 298 21.37 2.56 0.31
C TYR A 298 22.19 3.30 1.38
N GLN A 299 22.25 4.63 1.28
CA GLN A 299 23.02 5.48 2.19
C GLN A 299 22.09 5.98 3.30
N HIS A 300 22.01 5.26 4.42
CA HIS A 300 21.11 5.58 5.53
C HIS A 300 21.87 5.89 6.84
N GLY A 301 21.15 6.26 7.89
CA GLY A 301 21.69 6.28 9.25
C GLY A 301 21.72 4.89 9.89
N ALA A 302 22.60 4.68 10.87
CA ALA A 302 22.67 3.44 11.63
C ALA A 302 21.35 3.07 12.35
N ASP A 303 20.46 4.05 12.61
CA ASP A 303 19.12 3.84 13.16
C ASP A 303 18.11 3.23 12.17
N GLN A 304 18.50 3.08 10.89
CA GLN A 304 17.66 2.52 9.83
C GLN A 304 17.96 1.04 9.54
N GLU A 305 18.90 0.43 10.26
CA GLU A 305 19.47 -0.89 9.90
C GLU A 305 18.43 -2.02 9.92
N CYS A 306 17.49 -2.05 10.86
CA CYS A 306 16.41 -3.05 10.85
C CYS A 306 15.53 -2.99 9.58
N GLY A 307 15.41 -1.80 8.96
CA GLY A 307 14.77 -1.62 7.66
C GLY A 307 15.65 -2.08 6.49
N ASN A 308 16.98 -1.92 6.60
CA ASN A 308 17.94 -2.49 5.64
C ASN A 308 17.90 -4.03 5.67
N ASP A 309 17.82 -4.65 6.86
CA ASP A 309 17.65 -6.09 7.03
C ASP A 309 16.38 -6.62 6.37
N LEU A 310 15.25 -5.92 6.54
CA LEU A 310 13.99 -6.27 5.89
C LEU A 310 14.12 -6.28 4.34
N VAL A 311 14.92 -5.37 3.77
CA VAL A 311 15.25 -5.36 2.33
C VAL A 311 16.12 -6.57 1.95
N ARG A 312 17.15 -6.90 2.75
CA ARG A 312 18.02 -8.07 2.53
C ARG A 312 17.22 -9.38 2.55
N GLU A 313 16.35 -9.55 3.54
CA GLU A 313 15.44 -10.70 3.65
C GLU A 313 14.51 -10.78 2.44
N TYR A 314 13.94 -9.66 1.99
CA TYR A 314 13.04 -9.63 0.82
C TYR A 314 13.75 -10.04 -0.48
N ILE A 315 14.99 -9.56 -0.68
CA ILE A 315 15.86 -9.95 -1.80
C ILE A 315 16.09 -11.46 -1.81
N VAL A 316 16.35 -12.06 -0.64
CA VAL A 316 16.50 -13.52 -0.49
C VAL A 316 15.18 -14.24 -0.78
N HIS A 317 14.06 -13.81 -0.19
CA HIS A 317 12.72 -14.40 -0.42
C HIS A 317 12.23 -14.32 -1.88
N LYS A 318 12.74 -13.36 -2.67
CA LYS A 318 12.42 -13.19 -4.09
C LYS A 318 13.50 -13.72 -5.04
N ASN A 319 14.66 -14.14 -4.52
CA ASN A 319 15.85 -14.46 -5.31
C ASN A 319 16.22 -13.34 -6.32
N ILE A 320 16.24 -12.08 -5.85
CA ILE A 320 16.58 -10.92 -6.68
C ILE A 320 18.10 -10.92 -6.93
N PRO A 321 18.58 -10.89 -8.19
CA PRO A 321 20.01 -11.02 -8.50
C PRO A 321 20.80 -9.77 -8.12
N ASN A 322 20.23 -8.58 -8.34
CA ASN A 322 20.89 -7.31 -8.03
C ASN A 322 20.62 -6.93 -6.58
N LYS A 323 21.69 -6.83 -5.79
CA LYS A 323 21.64 -6.45 -4.37
C LYS A 323 22.21 -5.03 -4.21
N PRO A 324 21.55 -4.14 -3.46
CA PRO A 324 22.12 -2.85 -3.13
C PRO A 324 23.19 -3.00 -2.06
N VAL A 325 24.22 -2.16 -2.10
CA VAL A 325 25.20 -2.02 -1.02
C VAL A 325 24.63 -1.08 0.03
N PHE A 326 24.71 -1.46 1.30
CA PHE A 326 24.24 -0.65 2.42
C PHE A 326 25.42 0.11 3.03
N LEU A 327 25.34 1.45 3.02
CA LEU A 327 26.35 2.33 3.62
C LEU A 327 25.72 3.15 4.73
N THR A 328 25.82 2.67 5.97
CA THR A 328 25.30 3.38 7.14
C THR A 328 26.32 4.36 7.70
N HIS A 329 25.90 5.61 7.94
CA HIS A 329 26.72 6.61 8.63
C HIS A 329 26.40 6.63 10.15
N PRO A 330 27.35 7.07 11.00
CA PRO A 330 27.14 7.21 12.43
C PRO A 330 26.15 8.33 12.75
N LEU A 331 25.43 8.18 13.87
CA LEU A 331 24.50 9.19 14.34
C LEU A 331 25.25 10.37 14.99
N LEU A 332 24.78 11.59 14.75
CA LEU A 332 25.20 12.74 15.54
C LEU A 332 24.52 12.70 16.90
N LEU A 333 25.32 12.83 17.96
CA LEU A 333 24.85 12.82 19.34
C LEU A 333 23.95 14.03 19.64
N GLY A 334 23.07 13.87 20.63
CA GLY A 334 22.36 14.99 21.25
C GLY A 334 23.29 15.77 22.18
N LEU A 335 23.01 17.04 22.38
CA LEU A 335 23.88 17.93 23.16
C LEU A 335 23.91 17.63 24.67
N LYS A 336 22.99 16.84 25.23
CA LYS A 336 22.97 16.49 26.66
C LYS A 336 23.61 15.12 26.91
N GLN A 337 23.98 14.87 28.16
CA GLN A 337 24.54 13.58 28.59
C GLN A 337 23.60 12.42 28.23
N GLU A 338 24.16 11.25 27.88
CA GLU A 338 23.44 10.03 27.49
C GLU A 338 22.48 10.16 26.28
N GLN A 339 22.56 11.24 25.50
CA GLN A 339 21.77 11.40 24.27
C GLN A 339 22.51 10.86 23.03
N PHE A 340 22.38 9.57 22.74
CA PHE A 340 23.02 8.91 21.59
C PHE A 340 22.49 9.32 20.20
N LYS A 341 21.46 10.15 20.14
CA LYS A 341 20.91 10.76 18.92
C LYS A 341 20.27 12.11 19.25
N MET A 342 20.53 13.13 18.44
CA MET A 342 19.82 14.42 18.56
C MET A 342 18.30 14.27 18.32
N SER A 343 17.48 14.97 19.11
CA SER A 343 16.02 14.86 19.02
C SER A 343 15.35 16.16 18.55
N THR A 344 14.39 16.04 17.64
CA THR A 344 13.51 17.16 17.27
C THR A 344 12.43 17.46 18.31
N THR A 345 12.26 16.60 19.33
CA THR A 345 11.30 16.81 20.44
C THR A 345 11.91 17.60 21.61
N ASP A 346 13.24 17.72 21.66
CA ASP A 346 13.99 18.49 22.66
C ASP A 346 14.85 19.54 21.94
N PRO A 347 14.36 20.78 21.75
CA PRO A 347 15.04 21.79 20.94
C PRO A 347 16.43 22.22 21.45
N GLU A 348 16.74 21.94 22.73
CA GLU A 348 18.06 22.18 23.32
C GLU A 348 19.02 21.00 23.12
N SER A 349 18.54 19.83 22.68
CA SER A 349 19.38 18.66 22.32
C SER A 349 20.03 18.76 20.93
N ALA A 350 19.57 19.69 20.09
CA ALA A 350 19.94 19.76 18.68
C ALA A 350 20.35 21.17 18.24
N ILE A 351 21.37 21.25 17.38
CA ILE A 351 21.62 22.45 16.55
C ILE A 351 20.80 22.33 15.27
N TYR A 352 20.06 23.39 14.94
CA TYR A 352 19.29 23.49 13.70
C TYR A 352 20.00 24.37 12.68
N MET A 353 19.72 24.11 11.40
CA MET A 353 20.32 24.81 10.26
C MET A 353 19.99 26.31 10.22
N ASP A 354 18.94 26.72 10.93
CA ASP A 354 18.41 28.08 11.04
C ASP A 354 18.52 28.66 12.47
N ASP A 355 19.35 28.06 13.33
CA ASP A 355 19.75 28.66 14.62
C ASP A 355 20.67 29.86 14.37
N THR A 356 20.38 30.97 15.04
CA THR A 356 21.20 32.19 15.06
C THR A 356 22.56 31.94 15.74
N ALA A 357 23.54 32.82 15.48
CA ALA A 357 24.88 32.67 16.05
C ALA A 357 24.91 32.66 17.59
N SER A 358 23.96 33.36 18.23
CA SER A 358 23.76 33.35 19.69
C SER A 358 23.09 32.06 20.18
N GLU A 359 22.08 31.53 19.48
CA GLU A 359 21.45 30.24 19.80
C GLU A 359 22.48 29.10 19.75
N VAL A 360 23.30 29.02 18.69
CA VAL A 360 24.39 28.02 18.57
C VAL A 360 25.37 28.16 19.74
N LYS A 361 25.87 29.37 20.02
CA LYS A 361 26.80 29.61 21.13
C LYS A 361 26.19 29.24 22.49
N ALA A 362 24.91 29.52 22.72
CA ALA A 362 24.22 29.19 23.95
C ALA A 362 24.06 27.67 24.14
N LYS A 363 23.66 26.95 23.07
CA LYS A 363 23.50 25.50 23.08
C LYS A 363 24.83 24.78 23.26
N ILE A 364 25.86 25.12 22.48
CA ILE A 364 27.20 24.52 22.60
C ILE A 364 27.84 24.82 23.96
N LYS A 365 27.61 25.99 24.57
CA LYS A 365 28.07 26.28 25.94
C LYS A 365 27.50 25.27 26.95
N LYS A 366 26.21 24.95 26.85
CA LYS A 366 25.50 23.98 27.72
C LYS A 366 25.80 22.51 27.41
N ALA A 367 26.37 22.21 26.24
CA ALA A 367 26.55 20.83 25.78
C ALA A 367 27.40 19.98 26.74
N TYR A 368 27.13 18.68 26.81
CA TYR A 368 27.97 17.72 27.52
C TYR A 368 29.38 17.69 26.91
N CYS A 369 30.41 17.83 27.74
CA CYS A 369 31.82 17.81 27.34
C CYS A 369 32.66 17.84 28.63
N VAL A 370 33.10 16.67 29.10
CA VAL A 370 33.95 16.49 30.28
C VAL A 370 35.41 16.43 29.81
N PRO A 371 36.39 17.06 30.50
CA PRO A 371 37.81 16.95 30.14
C PRO A 371 38.26 15.47 30.09
N GLY A 372 39.12 15.12 29.14
CA GLY A 372 39.60 13.73 28.94
C GLY A 372 38.56 12.76 28.35
N GLU A 373 37.26 13.01 28.48
CA GLU A 373 36.20 12.09 28.07
C GLU A 373 35.86 12.25 26.57
N VAL A 374 36.25 11.24 25.77
CA VAL A 374 36.01 11.21 24.32
C VAL A 374 34.70 10.49 23.97
N GLU A 375 34.43 9.35 24.61
CA GLU A 375 33.21 8.57 24.36
C GLU A 375 31.96 9.35 24.80
N GLY A 376 30.87 9.26 24.03
CA GLY A 376 29.63 9.98 24.34
C GLY A 376 29.71 11.52 24.28
N ASN A 377 30.85 12.12 23.91
CA ASN A 377 31.05 13.57 23.92
C ASN A 377 30.50 14.24 22.63
N PRO A 378 29.35 14.97 22.68
CA PRO A 378 28.77 15.58 21.49
C PRO A 378 29.63 16.69 20.87
N VAL A 379 30.46 17.38 21.66
CA VAL A 379 31.35 18.42 21.14
C VAL A 379 32.41 17.78 20.23
N LEU A 380 33.09 16.72 20.70
CA LEU A 380 34.05 15.98 19.87
C LEU A 380 33.39 15.25 18.70
N ASN A 381 32.19 14.69 18.89
CA ASN A 381 31.40 14.06 17.81
C ASN A 381 31.11 15.05 16.66
N TYR A 382 30.74 16.29 16.96
CA TYR A 382 30.49 17.32 15.94
C TYR A 382 31.80 17.82 15.30
N MET A 383 32.90 17.87 16.04
CA MET A 383 34.22 18.14 15.44
C MET A 383 34.57 17.05 14.43
N LYS A 384 34.46 15.77 14.82
CA LYS A 384 34.80 14.58 14.00
C LYS A 384 33.99 14.48 12.70
N TYR A 385 32.67 14.60 12.80
CA TYR A 385 31.76 14.29 11.69
C TYR A 385 31.22 15.50 10.95
N VAL A 386 31.45 16.72 11.44
CA VAL A 386 31.02 17.96 10.78
C VAL A 386 32.19 18.92 10.57
N VAL A 387 32.90 19.37 11.60
CA VAL A 387 33.90 20.43 11.42
C VAL A 387 35.10 20.00 10.58
N PHE A 388 35.83 18.95 10.98
CA PHE A 388 37.02 18.49 10.23
C PHE A 388 36.70 18.10 8.78
N PRO A 389 35.60 17.41 8.45
CA PRO A 389 35.25 17.11 7.06
C PRO A 389 34.95 18.32 6.17
N PHE A 390 34.54 19.46 6.73
CA PHE A 390 34.37 20.72 6.00
C PHE A 390 35.62 21.63 6.04
N HIS A 391 36.61 21.31 6.88
CA HIS A 391 37.85 22.06 7.09
C HIS A 391 39.06 21.13 7.00
N ALA A 392 39.30 20.61 5.80
CA ALA A 392 40.41 19.69 5.51
C ALA A 392 41.80 20.34 5.62
N GLU A 393 41.85 21.68 5.60
CA GLU A 393 43.03 22.50 5.88
C GLU A 393 43.44 22.48 7.38
N GLY A 394 42.59 21.94 8.25
CA GLY A 394 42.80 21.87 9.69
C GLY A 394 41.97 22.88 10.47
N VAL A 395 42.01 22.74 11.79
CA VAL A 395 41.18 23.49 12.74
C VAL A 395 42.05 24.24 13.73
N THR A 396 41.86 25.57 13.82
CA THR A 396 42.56 26.43 14.77
C THR A 396 41.65 26.80 15.94
N LEU A 397 42.08 26.41 17.13
CA LEU A 397 41.46 26.66 18.42
C LEU A 397 42.11 27.89 19.06
N GLU A 398 41.38 29.01 19.06
CA GLU A 398 41.83 30.31 19.54
C GLU A 398 41.79 30.39 21.07
N ARG A 399 42.95 30.62 21.68
CA ARG A 399 43.10 30.94 23.12
C ARG A 399 44.01 32.15 23.30
N SER A 400 43.90 32.81 24.44
CA SER A 400 44.84 33.86 24.85
C SER A 400 46.22 33.27 25.16
N ASP A 401 47.26 34.09 25.11
CA ASP A 401 48.62 33.68 25.47
C ASP A 401 48.71 33.13 26.91
N LYS A 402 47.91 33.69 27.82
CA LYS A 402 47.75 33.23 29.21
C LYS A 402 47.17 31.81 29.33
N ASN A 403 46.45 31.34 28.30
CA ASN A 403 45.88 29.99 28.22
C ASN A 403 46.69 29.08 27.26
N GLY A 404 47.98 29.39 27.03
CA GLY A 404 48.86 28.58 26.20
C GLY A 404 48.66 28.77 24.70
N GLY A 405 48.19 29.94 24.27
CA GLY A 405 48.14 30.37 22.87
C GLY A 405 47.19 29.58 21.97
N HIS A 406 47.16 29.97 20.70
CA HIS A 406 46.38 29.27 19.66
C HIS A 406 46.97 27.88 19.39
N LEU A 407 46.11 26.86 19.24
CA LEU A 407 46.49 25.53 18.79
C LEU A 407 45.88 25.25 17.42
N THR A 408 46.64 24.68 16.49
CA THR A 408 46.13 24.22 15.20
C THR A 408 46.31 22.70 15.09
N PHE A 409 45.27 22.02 14.64
CA PHE A 409 45.23 20.57 14.46
C PHE A 409 44.95 20.28 12.98
N ALA A 410 45.83 19.51 12.32
CA ALA A 410 45.63 19.12 10.93
C ALA A 410 44.56 18.02 10.82
N THR A 411 44.46 17.14 11.83
CA THR A 411 43.52 16.02 11.85
C THR A 411 42.69 15.96 13.13
N TYR A 412 41.53 15.32 13.04
CA TYR A 412 40.71 15.04 14.23
C TYR A 412 41.44 14.18 15.27
N GLY A 413 42.29 13.24 14.84
CA GLY A 413 43.05 12.37 15.76
C GLY A 413 44.03 13.16 16.65
N GLU A 414 44.65 14.23 16.12
CA GLU A 414 45.48 15.14 16.92
C GLU A 414 44.66 15.89 17.98
N LEU A 415 43.46 16.37 17.61
CA LEU A 415 42.55 17.02 18.57
C LEU A 415 42.06 16.03 19.63
N GLU A 416 41.66 14.83 19.23
CA GLU A 416 41.18 13.76 20.13
C GLU A 416 42.27 13.39 21.15
N ALA A 417 43.51 13.17 20.70
CA ALA A 417 44.65 12.91 21.58
C ALA A 417 45.00 14.10 22.50
N ALA A 418 44.88 15.34 22.00
CA ALA A 418 45.11 16.54 22.81
C ALA A 418 44.00 16.80 23.85
N PHE A 419 42.76 16.40 23.56
CA PHE A 419 41.66 16.46 24.52
C PHE A 419 41.74 15.33 25.57
N LEU A 420 42.08 14.11 25.13
CA LEU A 420 42.30 12.95 26.00
C LEU A 420 43.45 13.18 26.99
N SER A 421 44.51 13.90 26.56
CA SER A 421 45.62 14.32 27.43
C SER A 421 45.39 15.68 28.11
N GLU A 422 44.14 16.17 28.15
CA GLU A 422 43.70 17.41 28.80
C GLU A 422 44.43 18.71 28.38
N LYS A 423 45.22 18.69 27.29
CA LYS A 423 45.86 19.88 26.69
C LYS A 423 44.85 20.84 26.07
N VAL A 424 43.68 20.33 25.70
CA VAL A 424 42.52 21.09 25.22
C VAL A 424 41.40 20.98 26.24
N HIS A 425 41.02 22.11 26.85
CA HIS A 425 39.94 22.15 27.83
C HIS A 425 38.58 22.42 27.15
N PRO A 426 37.45 21.86 27.65
CA PRO A 426 36.11 22.14 27.14
C PRO A 426 35.75 23.64 27.03
N ALA A 427 36.34 24.49 27.89
CA ALA A 427 36.13 25.93 27.87
C ALA A 427 36.68 26.62 26.60
N ASP A 428 37.69 26.04 25.95
CA ASP A 428 38.26 26.54 24.70
C ASP A 428 37.65 25.82 23.48
N LEU A 429 37.42 24.50 23.61
CA LEU A 429 36.86 23.68 22.53
C LEU A 429 35.43 24.05 22.17
N LYS A 430 34.58 24.40 23.16
CA LYS A 430 33.19 24.81 22.92
C LYS A 430 33.08 26.11 22.10
N PRO A 431 33.79 27.21 22.43
CA PRO A 431 33.88 28.39 21.56
C PRO A 431 34.40 28.07 20.16
N CYS A 432 35.42 27.22 20.04
CA CYS A 432 35.96 26.79 18.75
C CYS A 432 34.88 26.11 17.89
N LEU A 433 34.20 25.07 18.41
CA LEU A 433 33.10 24.41 17.71
C LEU A 433 31.99 25.41 17.31
N ALA A 434 31.61 26.32 18.22
CA ALA A 434 30.59 27.33 17.93
C ALA A 434 31.01 28.31 16.82
N LYS A 435 32.29 28.69 16.71
CA LYS A 435 32.83 29.51 15.61
C LYS A 435 32.65 28.80 14.27
N TYR A 436 33.14 27.57 14.16
CA TYR A 436 33.08 26.79 12.92
C TYR A 436 31.66 26.44 12.49
N LEU A 437 30.79 25.98 13.41
CA LEU A 437 29.37 25.77 13.10
C LEU A 437 28.69 27.06 12.65
N ASN A 438 29.02 28.21 13.25
CA ASN A 438 28.41 29.48 12.84
C ASN A 438 28.79 29.89 11.43
N ALA A 439 30.00 29.58 10.95
CA ALA A 439 30.40 29.80 9.57
C ALA A 439 29.64 28.86 8.61
N LEU A 440 29.57 27.56 8.91
CA LEU A 440 28.88 26.56 8.09
C LEU A 440 27.36 26.79 7.98
N LEU A 441 26.75 27.41 8.99
CA LEU A 441 25.32 27.76 9.01
C LEU A 441 25.00 29.10 8.32
N GLU A 442 26.00 29.93 8.05
CA GLU A 442 25.80 31.29 7.57
C GLU A 442 25.13 31.37 6.17
N PRO A 443 25.47 30.53 5.17
CA PRO A 443 24.76 30.51 3.89
C PRO A 443 23.26 30.27 4.03
N VAL A 444 22.86 29.39 4.95
CA VAL A 444 21.44 29.12 5.24
C VAL A 444 20.76 30.34 5.87
N ARG A 445 21.40 31.00 6.84
CA ARG A 445 20.86 32.23 7.45
C ARG A 445 20.63 33.33 6.42
N GLN A 446 21.57 33.50 5.49
CA GLN A 446 21.48 34.50 4.42
C GLN A 446 20.36 34.16 3.43
N HIS A 447 20.25 32.90 3.00
CA HIS A 447 19.18 32.42 2.11
C HIS A 447 17.78 32.70 2.66
N PHE A 448 17.58 32.53 3.97
CA PHE A 448 16.30 32.77 4.64
C PHE A 448 16.14 34.18 5.25
N ALA A 449 17.07 35.12 5.00
CA ALA A 449 17.09 36.43 5.67
C ALA A 449 15.94 37.38 5.25
N SER A 450 15.39 37.22 4.04
CA SER A 450 14.41 38.12 3.43
C SER A 450 13.36 37.39 2.57
N GLY A 451 12.41 38.16 2.01
CA GLY A 451 11.44 37.67 1.03
C GLY A 451 10.51 36.54 1.50
N PRO A 452 9.97 35.74 0.56
CA PRO A 452 9.08 34.61 0.87
C PRO A 452 9.72 33.55 1.77
N LEU A 453 11.03 33.32 1.64
CA LEU A 453 11.75 32.32 2.43
C LEU A 453 11.78 32.67 3.92
N LYS A 454 11.96 33.95 4.28
CA LYS A 454 11.82 34.41 5.67
C LYS A 454 10.44 34.11 6.26
N THR A 455 9.38 34.29 5.46
CA THR A 455 8.00 34.01 5.86
C THR A 455 7.76 32.51 6.03
N LEU A 456 8.30 31.68 5.13
CA LEU A 456 8.30 30.23 5.25
C LEU A 456 8.99 29.80 6.55
N LEU A 457 10.22 30.26 6.79
CA LEU A 457 10.98 29.96 8.01
C LEU A 457 10.25 30.36 9.29
N SER A 458 9.66 31.57 9.33
CA SER A 458 8.84 32.03 10.46
C SER A 458 7.64 31.12 10.71
N SER A 459 7.09 30.52 9.65
CA SER A 459 5.98 29.56 9.74
C SER A 459 6.46 28.21 10.26
N ILE A 460 7.62 27.71 9.80
CA ILE A 460 8.24 26.47 10.29
C ILE A 460 8.61 26.59 11.79
N LYS A 461 9.20 27.71 12.23
CA LYS A 461 9.54 27.94 13.65
C LYS A 461 8.31 27.95 14.59
N LYS A 462 7.09 28.12 14.07
CA LYS A 462 5.83 28.06 14.85
C LYS A 462 5.24 26.66 14.93
N LEU A 463 5.71 25.71 14.12
CA LEU A 463 5.25 24.33 14.17
C LEU A 463 5.79 23.63 15.42
N LYS A 464 4.91 22.91 16.11
CA LYS A 464 5.28 22.06 17.25
C LYS A 464 5.31 20.61 16.81
N VAL A 465 6.38 19.91 17.16
CA VAL A 465 6.50 18.45 17.01
C VAL A 465 6.12 17.82 18.34
N SER A 466 5.28 16.79 18.29
CA SER A 466 4.80 16.08 19.48
C SER A 466 5.87 15.13 20.02
N PRO A 467 6.03 15.01 21.36
CA PRO A 467 6.92 14.02 21.96
C PRO A 467 6.38 12.58 21.82
N THR A 468 5.06 12.43 21.69
CA THR A 468 4.36 11.13 21.60
C THR A 468 3.58 11.05 20.29
N PRO A 469 4.15 10.44 19.22
CA PRO A 469 3.58 10.47 17.86
C PRO A 469 2.14 9.96 17.73
N ASP A 470 1.69 9.03 18.59
CA ASP A 470 0.32 8.48 18.54
C ASP A 470 -0.69 9.25 19.41
N SER A 471 -0.25 10.26 20.17
CA SER A 471 -1.15 11.14 20.96
C SER A 471 -1.69 12.34 20.16
N ASP A 472 -1.24 12.51 18.91
CA ASP A 472 -1.59 13.67 18.10
C ASP A 472 -3.06 13.65 17.68
N LYS A 473 -3.72 14.80 17.84
CA LYS A 473 -5.07 15.02 17.30
C LYS A 473 -5.00 15.07 15.78
N LEU A 474 -5.18 13.91 15.14
CA LEU A 474 -5.10 13.74 13.70
C LEU A 474 -6.11 14.63 12.97
N VAL A 475 -5.61 15.39 11.98
CA VAL A 475 -6.42 16.26 11.13
C VAL A 475 -7.34 15.39 10.25
N HIS A 476 -8.58 15.85 10.01
CA HIS A 476 -9.48 15.21 9.06
C HIS A 476 -8.99 15.43 7.62
N LEU A 477 -8.77 14.35 6.88
CA LEU A 477 -8.40 14.40 5.47
C LEU A 477 -9.67 14.27 4.60
N SER A 478 -10.04 15.36 3.94
CA SER A 478 -11.08 15.32 2.91
C SER A 478 -10.50 14.70 1.63
N LEU A 479 -10.70 13.40 1.45
CA LEU A 479 -10.19 12.64 0.31
C LEU A 479 -11.35 12.25 -0.63
N PRO A 480 -11.25 12.48 -1.95
CA PRO A 480 -12.28 12.07 -2.89
C PRO A 480 -12.37 10.54 -2.98
N GLY A 481 -13.56 10.02 -3.24
CA GLY A 481 -13.72 8.66 -3.75
C GLY A 481 -13.38 8.57 -5.24
N PHE A 482 -13.59 7.40 -5.81
CA PHE A 482 -13.53 7.20 -7.26
C PHE A 482 -14.57 8.09 -7.96
N PRO A 483 -14.32 8.55 -9.20
CA PRO A 483 -15.29 9.29 -9.98
C PRO A 483 -16.56 8.45 -10.20
N GLU A 484 -17.70 9.11 -10.31
CA GLU A 484 -18.93 8.44 -10.71
C GLU A 484 -18.88 8.15 -12.21
N THR A 485 -19.29 6.95 -12.59
CA THR A 485 -19.45 6.57 -14.00
C THR A 485 -20.52 7.43 -14.67
N VAL A 486 -20.24 7.88 -15.89
CA VAL A 486 -21.21 8.59 -16.74
C VAL A 486 -22.20 7.56 -17.33
N LYS A 487 -23.09 7.07 -16.47
CA LYS A 487 -24.19 6.17 -16.78
C LYS A 487 -25.47 6.75 -16.17
N GLU A 488 -26.53 6.82 -16.96
CA GLU A 488 -27.84 7.22 -16.47
C GLU A 488 -28.45 6.05 -15.68
N TRP A 489 -28.79 6.30 -14.43
CA TRP A 489 -29.34 5.30 -13.52
C TRP A 489 -30.86 5.40 -13.49
N LYS A 490 -31.55 4.25 -13.46
CA LYS A 490 -33.01 4.20 -13.50
C LYS A 490 -33.58 4.33 -12.07
N PRO A 491 -34.44 5.32 -11.77
CA PRO A 491 -35.03 5.45 -10.45
C PRO A 491 -36.07 4.35 -10.20
N SER A 492 -36.39 4.12 -8.92
CA SER A 492 -37.48 3.22 -8.56
C SER A 492 -38.84 3.85 -8.87
N THR A 493 -39.81 3.02 -9.25
CA THR A 493 -41.23 3.40 -9.33
C THR A 493 -42.01 3.05 -8.06
N LEU A 494 -41.35 2.45 -7.06
CA LEU A 494 -41.94 2.04 -5.79
C LEU A 494 -42.06 3.22 -4.82
N SER A 495 -43.07 3.19 -3.95
CA SER A 495 -43.20 4.14 -2.83
C SER A 495 -42.06 4.00 -1.82
N LEU A 496 -41.89 5.00 -0.94
CA LEU A 496 -40.84 4.96 0.10
C LEU A 496 -40.94 3.72 1.01
N GLU A 497 -42.14 3.32 1.41
CA GLU A 497 -42.35 2.14 2.26
C GLU A 497 -41.96 0.86 1.53
N GLU A 498 -42.33 0.72 0.25
CA GLU A 498 -41.97 -0.43 -0.57
C GLU A 498 -40.47 -0.48 -0.85
N ARG A 499 -39.83 0.66 -1.19
CA ARG A 499 -38.37 0.76 -1.36
C ARG A 499 -37.64 0.32 -0.09
N TYR A 500 -38.10 0.80 1.07
CA TYR A 500 -37.54 0.43 2.38
C TYR A 500 -37.74 -1.07 2.67
N ALA A 501 -38.96 -1.59 2.53
CA ALA A 501 -39.28 -2.99 2.83
C ALA A 501 -38.50 -3.96 1.92
N VAL A 502 -38.46 -3.69 0.60
CA VAL A 502 -37.69 -4.51 -0.36
C VAL A 502 -36.21 -4.50 -0.02
N ALA A 503 -35.61 -3.33 0.21
CA ALA A 503 -34.20 -3.22 0.59
C ALA A 503 -33.91 -3.92 1.92
N ARG A 504 -34.74 -3.70 2.95
CA ARG A 504 -34.58 -4.32 4.27
C ARG A 504 -34.69 -5.85 4.23
N SER A 505 -35.48 -6.41 3.31
CA SER A 505 -35.63 -7.87 3.10
C SER A 505 -34.39 -8.58 2.55
N VAL A 506 -33.33 -7.84 2.17
CA VAL A 506 -32.07 -8.41 1.64
C VAL A 506 -31.09 -8.75 2.77
N GLY A 507 -31.14 -8.00 3.87
CA GLY A 507 -30.26 -8.22 5.02
C GLY A 507 -30.92 -9.09 6.08
N GLU A 508 -30.15 -10.00 6.66
CA GLU A 508 -30.47 -10.61 7.95
C GLU A 508 -30.30 -9.55 9.06
N GLU A 509 -29.19 -8.80 9.02
CA GLU A 509 -28.89 -7.68 9.93
C GLU A 509 -28.83 -6.34 9.17
N CYS A 510 -29.36 -5.27 9.76
CA CYS A 510 -29.30 -3.91 9.23
C CYS A 510 -28.82 -2.89 10.29
N ILE A 511 -27.64 -2.29 10.08
CA ILE A 511 -27.03 -1.30 10.98
C ILE A 511 -26.89 0.05 10.24
N GLN A 512 -27.77 1.04 10.43
CA GLN A 512 -29.03 1.01 11.20
C GLN A 512 -30.26 1.13 10.29
N GLU A 513 -31.38 0.52 10.69
CA GLU A 513 -32.65 0.59 9.96
C GLU A 513 -33.17 2.02 9.76
N SER A 514 -32.98 2.90 10.76
CA SER A 514 -33.32 4.32 10.65
C SER A 514 -32.46 5.07 9.63
N GLU A 515 -31.17 4.71 9.52
CA GLU A 515 -30.25 5.25 8.52
C GLU A 515 -30.64 4.76 7.11
N LEU A 516 -31.02 3.49 6.97
CA LEU A 516 -31.53 2.92 5.71
C LEU A 516 -32.80 3.63 5.22
N ARG A 517 -33.77 3.87 6.11
CA ARG A 517 -35.02 4.57 5.77
C ARG A 517 -34.75 6.00 5.30
N VAL A 518 -33.92 6.75 6.02
CA VAL A 518 -33.51 8.12 5.66
C VAL A 518 -32.71 8.16 4.35
N LEU A 519 -31.92 7.13 4.06
CA LEU A 519 -31.18 7.00 2.80
C LEU A 519 -32.13 6.77 1.61
N MET A 520 -33.12 5.88 1.75
CA MET A 520 -34.13 5.64 0.71
C MET A 520 -35.02 6.87 0.47
N GLU A 521 -35.32 7.65 1.51
CA GLU A 521 -36.06 8.92 1.39
C GLU A 521 -35.27 9.99 0.61
N LYS A 522 -33.98 10.13 0.88
CA LYS A 522 -33.19 11.30 0.44
C LYS A 522 -32.33 11.09 -0.80
N LYS A 523 -32.17 9.84 -1.26
CA LYS A 523 -31.33 9.51 -2.40
C LYS A 523 -32.09 8.62 -3.36
N ASP A 524 -32.21 9.07 -4.60
CA ASP A 524 -32.86 8.32 -5.68
C ASP A 524 -32.04 7.06 -6.03
N HIS A 525 -30.70 7.20 -5.96
CA HIS A 525 -29.73 6.15 -6.27
C HIS A 525 -28.76 5.88 -5.11
N PRO A 526 -29.19 5.15 -4.06
CA PRO A 526 -28.28 4.60 -3.05
C PRO A 526 -27.27 3.65 -3.70
N VAL A 527 -26.00 3.82 -3.39
CA VAL A 527 -24.90 2.98 -3.88
C VAL A 527 -24.71 1.82 -2.93
N CYS A 528 -25.07 0.63 -3.39
CA CYS A 528 -24.75 -0.64 -2.75
C CYS A 528 -23.44 -1.19 -3.34
N TYR A 529 -22.67 -1.93 -2.55
CA TYR A 529 -21.57 -2.74 -3.09
C TYR A 529 -21.43 -4.10 -2.38
N ASP A 530 -20.85 -5.05 -3.12
CA ASP A 530 -20.38 -6.33 -2.61
C ASP A 530 -19.07 -6.74 -3.32
N GLY A 531 -18.18 -7.43 -2.61
CA GLY A 531 -16.79 -7.62 -2.99
C GLY A 531 -16.38 -9.08 -3.06
N PHE A 532 -15.76 -9.48 -4.17
CA PHE A 532 -15.51 -10.89 -4.49
C PHE A 532 -14.04 -11.14 -4.83
N GLU A 533 -13.36 -11.96 -4.03
CA GLU A 533 -12.05 -12.53 -4.38
C GLU A 533 -12.20 -13.54 -5.53
N PRO A 534 -11.55 -13.31 -6.71
CA PRO A 534 -11.54 -14.30 -7.79
C PRO A 534 -10.65 -15.49 -7.42
N SER A 535 -11.30 -16.50 -6.84
CA SER A 535 -10.68 -17.56 -6.03
C SER A 535 -10.93 -18.98 -6.54
N GLY A 536 -11.63 -19.12 -7.68
CA GLY A 536 -11.96 -20.39 -8.32
C GLY A 536 -13.39 -20.39 -8.84
N ARG A 537 -13.94 -21.59 -9.07
CA ARG A 537 -15.36 -21.78 -9.46
C ARG A 537 -16.29 -20.99 -8.53
N MET A 538 -17.34 -20.40 -9.12
CA MET A 538 -18.37 -19.66 -8.39
C MET A 538 -19.42 -20.63 -7.86
N HIS A 539 -19.73 -20.53 -6.57
CA HIS A 539 -20.79 -21.33 -5.94
C HIS A 539 -22.12 -20.58 -5.92
N ILE A 540 -23.24 -21.30 -5.73
CA ILE A 540 -24.58 -20.75 -5.96
C ILE A 540 -24.92 -19.49 -5.15
N ALA A 541 -24.41 -19.38 -3.91
CA ALA A 541 -24.58 -18.17 -3.11
C ALA A 541 -23.93 -16.92 -3.76
N GLN A 542 -22.79 -17.07 -4.43
CA GLN A 542 -22.09 -15.97 -5.13
C GLN A 542 -22.79 -15.59 -6.44
N GLY A 543 -23.53 -16.50 -7.08
CA GLY A 543 -24.24 -16.24 -8.33
C GLY A 543 -25.73 -15.95 -8.14
N VAL A 544 -26.52 -16.97 -7.82
CA VAL A 544 -27.99 -16.86 -7.79
C VAL A 544 -28.50 -16.05 -6.60
N LEU A 545 -28.13 -16.40 -5.37
CA LEU A 545 -28.56 -15.65 -4.17
C LEU A 545 -28.14 -14.17 -4.28
N ARG A 546 -26.90 -13.96 -4.73
CA ARG A 546 -26.38 -12.64 -5.02
C ARG A 546 -27.25 -11.89 -6.04
N THR A 547 -27.68 -12.55 -7.12
CA THR A 547 -28.56 -11.98 -8.15
C THR A 547 -29.95 -11.65 -7.61
N VAL A 548 -30.57 -12.53 -6.83
CA VAL A 548 -31.86 -12.26 -6.15
C VAL A 548 -31.76 -10.99 -5.30
N ASN A 549 -30.70 -10.89 -4.48
CA ASN A 549 -30.47 -9.75 -3.61
C ASN A 549 -30.11 -8.46 -4.36
N VAL A 550 -29.37 -8.53 -5.48
CA VAL A 550 -29.13 -7.36 -6.35
C VAL A 550 -30.42 -6.88 -7.00
N ASN A 551 -31.20 -7.77 -7.61
CA ASN A 551 -32.45 -7.41 -8.30
C ASN A 551 -33.45 -6.75 -7.34
N LYS A 552 -33.51 -7.17 -6.07
CA LYS A 552 -34.26 -6.46 -5.03
C LYS A 552 -33.75 -5.02 -4.84
N LEU A 553 -32.45 -4.81 -4.63
CA LEU A 553 -31.88 -3.48 -4.41
C LEU A 553 -31.99 -2.56 -5.64
N THR A 554 -31.80 -3.08 -6.85
CA THR A 554 -31.94 -2.29 -8.07
C THR A 554 -33.39 -1.89 -8.33
N SER A 555 -34.35 -2.77 -8.00
CA SER A 555 -35.79 -2.43 -8.03
C SER A 555 -36.18 -1.34 -7.02
N SER A 556 -35.49 -1.23 -5.87
CA SER A 556 -35.64 -0.11 -4.91
C SER A 556 -34.89 1.17 -5.32
N GLY A 557 -34.34 1.22 -6.54
CA GLY A 557 -33.67 2.38 -7.15
C GLY A 557 -32.17 2.44 -6.92
N SER A 558 -31.63 1.47 -6.16
CA SER A 558 -30.21 1.44 -5.80
C SER A 558 -29.33 1.10 -6.99
N VAL A 559 -28.12 1.65 -7.00
CA VAL A 559 -27.03 1.25 -7.90
C VAL A 559 -26.20 0.19 -7.21
N PHE A 560 -25.84 -0.89 -7.91
CA PHE A 560 -25.05 -1.98 -7.33
C PHE A 560 -23.67 -2.10 -7.97
N ARG A 561 -22.63 -1.93 -7.14
CA ARG A 561 -21.21 -2.05 -7.51
C ARG A 561 -20.69 -3.44 -7.16
N PHE A 562 -20.39 -4.25 -8.17
CA PHE A 562 -19.60 -5.46 -8.00
C PHE A 562 -18.12 -5.10 -7.98
N TRP A 563 -17.47 -5.33 -6.85
CA TRP A 563 -16.03 -5.12 -6.69
C TRP A 563 -15.28 -6.43 -6.95
N VAL A 564 -14.68 -6.53 -8.14
CA VAL A 564 -13.83 -7.66 -8.53
C VAL A 564 -12.48 -7.47 -7.85
N ALA A 565 -12.32 -8.14 -6.72
CA ALA A 565 -11.28 -7.89 -5.74
C ALA A 565 -9.98 -8.65 -6.09
N ASP A 566 -9.39 -8.34 -7.26
CA ASP A 566 -8.23 -9.06 -7.82
C ASP A 566 -6.95 -8.90 -6.98
N TRP A 567 -6.60 -7.68 -6.59
CA TRP A 567 -5.49 -7.42 -5.65
C TRP A 567 -5.72 -8.04 -4.26
N PHE A 568 -6.98 -8.14 -3.81
CA PHE A 568 -7.32 -8.79 -2.53
C PHE A 568 -7.12 -10.30 -2.60
N ALA A 569 -7.57 -10.94 -3.68
CA ALA A 569 -7.33 -12.36 -3.92
C ALA A 569 -5.83 -12.68 -4.03
N MET A 570 -5.04 -11.79 -4.67
CA MET A 570 -3.58 -11.90 -4.72
C MET A 570 -2.98 -11.82 -3.31
N LEU A 571 -3.38 -10.82 -2.52
CA LEU A 571 -2.93 -10.59 -1.15
C LEU A 571 -3.32 -11.73 -0.19
N ASN A 572 -4.43 -12.43 -0.47
CA ASN A 572 -4.87 -13.63 0.23
C ASN A 572 -4.39 -14.93 -0.45
N ASN A 573 -3.33 -14.88 -1.28
CA ASN A 573 -2.66 -16.03 -1.92
C ASN A 573 -3.57 -16.97 -2.76
N LYS A 574 -4.68 -16.47 -3.31
CA LYS A 574 -5.55 -17.23 -4.22
C LYS A 574 -4.86 -17.41 -5.58
N MET A 575 -5.12 -18.55 -6.23
CA MET A 575 -4.42 -18.99 -7.45
C MET A 575 -2.87 -18.93 -7.39
N GLY A 576 -2.30 -19.12 -6.19
CA GLY A 576 -0.86 -19.00 -5.92
C GLY A 576 -0.33 -17.57 -5.88
N GLY A 577 -1.20 -16.57 -5.78
CA GLY A 577 -0.84 -15.15 -5.93
C GLY A 577 -0.66 -14.71 -7.38
N ASP A 578 -1.05 -15.54 -8.36
CA ASP A 578 -0.95 -15.26 -9.79
C ASP A 578 -2.08 -14.33 -10.25
N LEU A 579 -1.75 -13.05 -10.43
CA LEU A 579 -2.72 -12.01 -10.76
C LEU A 579 -3.39 -12.22 -12.13
N ASP A 580 -2.74 -12.88 -13.09
CA ASP A 580 -3.33 -13.14 -14.41
C ASP A 580 -4.34 -14.29 -14.33
N LYS A 581 -4.05 -15.35 -13.56
CA LYS A 581 -5.06 -16.38 -13.23
C LYS A 581 -6.24 -15.79 -12.47
N ILE A 582 -5.99 -14.93 -11.49
CA ILE A 582 -7.03 -14.21 -10.72
C ILE A 582 -7.91 -13.38 -11.67
N ARG A 583 -7.31 -12.64 -12.61
CA ARG A 583 -8.05 -11.83 -13.59
C ARG A 583 -8.92 -12.67 -14.52
N LEU A 584 -8.43 -13.81 -15.02
CA LEU A 584 -9.24 -14.75 -15.80
C LEU A 584 -10.42 -15.31 -14.98
N VAL A 585 -10.21 -15.65 -13.71
CA VAL A 585 -11.31 -16.06 -12.82
C VAL A 585 -12.31 -14.91 -12.60
N GLY A 586 -11.84 -13.67 -12.47
CA GLY A 586 -12.71 -12.50 -12.33
C GLY A 586 -13.58 -12.27 -13.56
N GLN A 587 -13.04 -12.47 -14.77
CA GLN A 587 -13.80 -12.43 -16.01
C GLN A 587 -14.89 -13.51 -16.05
N TYR A 588 -14.55 -14.75 -15.68
CA TYR A 588 -15.51 -15.86 -15.57
C TYR A 588 -16.65 -15.53 -14.58
N MET A 589 -16.35 -14.87 -13.46
CA MET A 589 -17.37 -14.45 -12.50
C MET A 589 -18.30 -13.38 -13.09
N VAL A 590 -17.75 -12.40 -13.82
CA VAL A 590 -18.53 -11.36 -14.53
C VAL A 590 -19.46 -11.98 -15.58
N GLU A 591 -19.00 -12.98 -16.34
CA GLU A 591 -19.83 -13.66 -17.33
C GLU A 591 -20.97 -14.50 -16.72
N ILE A 592 -20.77 -15.06 -15.51
CA ILE A 592 -21.87 -15.70 -14.76
C ILE A 592 -22.93 -14.67 -14.34
N TRP A 593 -22.52 -13.54 -13.74
CA TRP A 593 -23.49 -12.54 -13.26
C TRP A 593 -24.34 -11.94 -14.40
N LYS A 594 -23.77 -11.78 -15.59
CA LYS A 594 -24.51 -11.38 -16.80
C LYS A 594 -25.50 -12.44 -17.29
N SER A 595 -25.22 -13.73 -17.12
CA SER A 595 -26.00 -14.83 -17.71
C SER A 595 -27.09 -15.40 -16.78
N VAL A 596 -26.96 -15.28 -15.46
CA VAL A 596 -27.91 -15.83 -14.46
C VAL A 596 -29.23 -15.03 -14.30
N GLY A 597 -29.43 -13.97 -15.09
CA GLY A 597 -30.67 -13.16 -15.07
C GLY A 597 -30.66 -12.01 -14.05
N MET A 598 -29.52 -11.34 -13.91
CA MET A 598 -29.41 -10.07 -13.18
C MET A 598 -29.89 -8.89 -14.04
N ASP A 599 -30.64 -7.95 -13.45
CA ASP A 599 -30.98 -6.71 -14.15
C ASP A 599 -29.77 -5.77 -14.18
N MET A 600 -29.09 -5.76 -15.33
CA MET A 600 -27.88 -4.96 -15.56
C MET A 600 -28.14 -3.44 -15.64
N THR A 601 -29.40 -2.99 -15.64
CA THR A 601 -29.78 -1.56 -15.74
C THR A 601 -29.05 -0.73 -14.69
N ASN A 602 -29.13 -1.11 -13.42
CA ASN A 602 -28.52 -0.37 -12.30
C ASN A 602 -27.28 -1.06 -11.71
N VAL A 603 -26.58 -1.88 -12.50
CA VAL A 603 -25.37 -2.61 -12.07
C VAL A 603 -24.12 -2.09 -12.78
N GLU A 604 -22.98 -2.14 -12.11
CA GLU A 604 -21.65 -1.96 -12.68
C GLU A 604 -20.60 -2.91 -12.07
N PHE A 605 -19.62 -3.32 -12.89
CA PHE A 605 -18.47 -4.14 -12.46
C PHE A 605 -17.21 -3.26 -12.42
N LEU A 606 -16.59 -3.17 -11.25
CA LEU A 606 -15.38 -2.38 -11.01
C LEU A 606 -14.25 -3.32 -10.58
N TRP A 607 -13.04 -3.08 -11.10
CA TRP A 607 -11.87 -3.92 -10.87
C TRP A 607 -10.93 -3.26 -9.87
N ALA A 608 -10.58 -3.96 -8.78
CA ALA A 608 -9.84 -3.36 -7.69
C ALA A 608 -8.49 -2.78 -8.13
N SER A 609 -7.64 -3.56 -8.79
CA SER A 609 -6.35 -3.07 -9.30
C SER A 609 -6.51 -1.85 -10.22
N LYS A 610 -7.44 -1.90 -11.18
CA LYS A 610 -7.68 -0.82 -12.14
C LYS A 610 -8.08 0.49 -11.45
N GLU A 611 -9.10 0.47 -10.60
CA GLU A 611 -9.63 1.68 -9.98
C GLU A 611 -8.69 2.23 -8.90
N ILE A 612 -7.97 1.36 -8.17
CA ILE A 612 -6.96 1.78 -7.19
C ILE A 612 -5.75 2.39 -7.90
N ILE A 613 -5.22 1.79 -8.98
CA ILE A 613 -4.08 2.36 -9.73
C ILE A 613 -4.46 3.73 -10.31
N SER A 614 -5.63 3.84 -10.92
CA SER A 614 -6.12 5.08 -11.55
C SER A 614 -6.31 6.24 -10.57
N HIS A 615 -6.58 5.93 -9.29
CA HIS A 615 -6.86 6.91 -8.23
C HIS A 615 -5.92 6.75 -7.02
N SER A 616 -4.70 6.28 -7.28
CA SER A 616 -3.72 5.84 -6.26
C SER A 616 -3.54 6.85 -5.13
N SER A 617 -3.37 8.13 -5.46
CA SER A 617 -3.12 9.18 -4.48
C SER A 617 -4.24 9.30 -3.45
N SER A 618 -5.53 9.28 -3.83
CA SER A 618 -6.62 9.40 -2.85
C SER A 618 -6.88 8.11 -2.11
N TYR A 619 -6.74 6.95 -2.78
CA TYR A 619 -6.92 5.64 -2.18
C TYR A 619 -5.90 5.38 -1.08
N TRP A 620 -4.60 5.49 -1.39
CA TRP A 620 -3.55 5.14 -0.44
C TRP A 620 -3.40 6.17 0.69
N LEU A 621 -3.70 7.46 0.45
CA LEU A 621 -3.83 8.43 1.53
C LEU A 621 -4.95 8.03 2.53
N ARG A 622 -6.05 7.41 2.05
CA ARG A 622 -7.11 6.91 2.93
C ARG A 622 -6.68 5.66 3.68
N VAL A 623 -6.03 4.70 3.01
CA VAL A 623 -5.44 3.52 3.67
C VAL A 623 -4.46 3.94 4.78
N MET A 624 -3.59 4.93 4.51
CA MET A 624 -2.70 5.52 5.52
C MET A 624 -3.50 6.18 6.67
N ASP A 625 -4.56 6.93 6.39
CA ASP A 625 -5.38 7.57 7.44
C ASP A 625 -6.07 6.54 8.35
N ILE A 626 -6.66 5.49 7.77
CA ILE A 626 -7.24 4.37 8.53
C ILE A 626 -6.16 3.64 9.34
N ALA A 627 -4.96 3.43 8.77
CA ALA A 627 -3.85 2.76 9.44
C ALA A 627 -3.33 3.53 10.68
N ARG A 628 -3.29 4.87 10.61
CA ARG A 628 -2.90 5.74 11.74
C ARG A 628 -3.92 5.79 12.87
N ARG A 629 -5.17 5.43 12.57
CA ARG A 629 -6.33 5.51 13.46
C ARG A 629 -6.73 4.15 14.07
N THR A 630 -6.30 3.05 13.46
CA THR A 630 -6.66 1.68 13.86
C THR A 630 -5.49 0.98 14.53
N THR A 631 -5.69 0.38 15.71
CA THR A 631 -4.67 -0.46 16.38
C THR A 631 -4.48 -1.79 15.65
N ILE A 632 -3.26 -2.35 15.70
CA ILE A 632 -2.96 -3.67 15.13
C ILE A 632 -3.95 -4.72 15.67
N ALA A 633 -4.21 -4.74 16.98
CA ALA A 633 -5.18 -5.64 17.61
C ALA A 633 -6.63 -5.46 17.11
N ARG A 634 -7.07 -4.23 16.80
CA ARG A 634 -8.40 -3.98 16.19
C ARG A 634 -8.48 -4.49 14.76
N THR A 635 -7.37 -4.43 14.02
CA THR A 635 -7.22 -4.96 12.66
C THR A 635 -7.18 -6.49 12.63
N LEU A 636 -6.43 -7.13 13.54
CA LEU A 636 -6.34 -8.60 13.68
C LEU A 636 -7.72 -9.24 13.92
N LYS A 637 -8.57 -8.61 14.74
CA LYS A 637 -9.96 -9.05 14.96
C LYS A 637 -10.79 -9.10 13.67
N CYS A 638 -10.44 -8.32 12.65
CA CYS A 638 -11.06 -8.35 11.32
C CYS A 638 -10.53 -9.45 10.39
N CYS A 639 -9.45 -10.18 10.71
CA CYS A 639 -8.90 -11.20 9.82
C CYS A 639 -9.83 -12.39 9.53
N THR A 640 -10.99 -12.49 10.20
CA THR A 640 -12.04 -13.47 9.83
C THR A 640 -12.67 -13.18 8.46
N ILE A 641 -12.66 -11.93 7.97
CA ILE A 641 -13.26 -11.55 6.68
C ILE A 641 -12.62 -12.24 5.47
N MET A 642 -11.35 -12.61 5.58
CA MET A 642 -10.53 -13.30 4.57
C MET A 642 -10.49 -14.83 4.79
N GLY A 643 -11.34 -15.36 5.67
CA GLY A 643 -11.41 -16.79 6.03
C GLY A 643 -10.24 -17.29 6.89
N ARG A 644 -9.47 -16.40 7.51
CA ARG A 644 -8.32 -16.74 8.37
C ARG A 644 -8.72 -16.64 9.85
N LYS A 645 -8.16 -17.49 10.70
CA LYS A 645 -8.24 -17.35 12.17
C LYS A 645 -7.06 -16.52 12.68
N GLU A 646 -7.26 -15.85 13.81
CA GLU A 646 -6.18 -15.23 14.59
C GLU A 646 -5.28 -16.34 15.14
N LYS A 647 -3.96 -16.21 14.94
CA LYS A 647 -2.93 -17.17 15.33
C LYS A 647 -1.55 -16.50 15.31
N GLU A 648 -0.53 -17.11 15.87
CA GLU A 648 0.85 -16.63 15.75
C GLU A 648 1.36 -16.69 14.30
N GLY A 649 2.24 -15.74 13.93
CA GLY A 649 2.87 -15.70 12.60
C GLY A 649 1.90 -15.30 11.49
N MET A 650 1.01 -14.33 11.75
CA MET A 650 0.15 -13.77 10.69
C MET A 650 1.00 -12.97 9.72
N GLN A 651 0.70 -13.05 8.42
CA GLN A 651 1.38 -12.24 7.40
C GLN A 651 0.94 -10.78 7.51
N ALA A 652 1.84 -9.83 7.27
CA ALA A 652 1.50 -8.40 7.25
C ALA A 652 0.44 -8.06 6.18
N ALA A 653 0.31 -8.88 5.13
CA ALA A 653 -0.80 -8.88 4.18
C ALA A 653 -2.18 -8.93 4.86
N GLN A 654 -2.30 -9.69 5.96
CA GLN A 654 -3.54 -9.86 6.71
C GLN A 654 -3.91 -8.62 7.54
N ILE A 655 -2.96 -7.69 7.69
CA ILE A 655 -3.15 -6.36 8.27
C ILE A 655 -3.47 -5.33 7.19
N LEU A 656 -2.84 -5.39 6.01
CA LEU A 656 -3.12 -4.46 4.91
C LEU A 656 -4.50 -4.71 4.28
N TYR A 657 -4.92 -5.98 4.14
CA TYR A 657 -6.19 -6.36 3.52
C TYR A 657 -7.40 -5.67 4.18
N PRO A 658 -7.61 -5.71 5.52
CA PRO A 658 -8.72 -4.99 6.13
C PRO A 658 -8.63 -3.47 5.95
N LEU A 659 -7.43 -2.87 6.02
CA LEU A 659 -7.28 -1.42 5.81
C LEU A 659 -7.73 -1.00 4.40
N MET A 660 -7.37 -1.81 3.39
CA MET A 660 -7.80 -1.62 2.01
C MET A 660 -9.32 -1.79 1.84
N GLN A 661 -9.90 -2.86 2.37
CA GLN A 661 -11.36 -3.08 2.27
C GLN A 661 -12.17 -2.02 3.04
N CYS A 662 -11.62 -1.48 4.13
CA CYS A 662 -12.19 -0.32 4.81
C CYS A 662 -12.11 0.95 3.95
N ALA A 663 -11.01 1.16 3.21
CA ALA A 663 -10.87 2.27 2.28
C ALA A 663 -11.83 2.16 1.07
N ASP A 664 -12.03 0.94 0.55
CA ASP A 664 -12.93 0.64 -0.57
C ASP A 664 -14.33 1.21 -0.34
N ILE A 665 -14.89 1.08 0.86
CA ILE A 665 -16.24 1.56 1.20
C ILE A 665 -16.41 3.06 0.88
N PHE A 666 -15.42 3.87 1.23
CA PHE A 666 -15.43 5.31 0.97
C PHE A 666 -15.03 5.66 -0.46
N ASN A 667 -14.13 4.87 -1.06
CA ASN A 667 -13.68 5.09 -2.42
C ASN A 667 -14.75 4.71 -3.46
N LEU A 668 -15.47 3.61 -3.23
CA LEU A 668 -16.68 3.23 -3.97
C LEU A 668 -17.90 4.10 -3.62
N LYS A 669 -17.75 5.11 -2.75
CA LYS A 669 -18.85 5.97 -2.24
C LYS A 669 -20.08 5.17 -1.81
N ALA A 670 -19.88 4.01 -1.17
CA ALA A 670 -20.96 3.11 -0.81
C ALA A 670 -21.83 3.71 0.30
N ASP A 671 -23.12 3.86 0.02
CA ASP A 671 -24.11 4.19 1.04
C ASP A 671 -24.54 2.93 1.81
N ILE A 672 -24.51 1.76 1.14
CA ILE A 672 -24.87 0.45 1.72
C ILE A 672 -23.74 -0.56 1.47
N CYS A 673 -23.14 -1.05 2.56
CA CYS A 673 -22.25 -2.22 2.53
C CYS A 673 -23.12 -3.48 2.55
N GLN A 674 -23.28 -4.15 1.41
CA GLN A 674 -24.23 -5.25 1.25
C GLN A 674 -23.55 -6.60 1.00
N LEU A 675 -22.70 -6.96 1.96
CA LEU A 675 -21.89 -8.18 1.98
C LEU A 675 -22.49 -9.23 2.94
N GLY A 676 -21.87 -10.42 3.05
CA GLY A 676 -22.29 -11.45 4.01
C GLY A 676 -22.01 -11.08 5.47
N ILE A 677 -22.67 -11.74 6.42
CA ILE A 677 -22.48 -11.49 7.87
C ILE A 677 -21.03 -11.73 8.32
N ASP A 678 -20.26 -12.56 7.61
CA ASP A 678 -18.83 -12.77 7.89
C ASP A 678 -17.95 -11.54 7.63
N GLN A 679 -18.39 -10.61 6.77
CA GLN A 679 -17.76 -9.32 6.51
C GLN A 679 -18.14 -8.24 7.55
N ARG A 680 -19.12 -8.48 8.42
CA ARG A 680 -19.66 -7.49 9.39
C ARG A 680 -18.58 -6.70 10.13
N LYS A 681 -17.50 -7.35 10.58
CA LYS A 681 -16.44 -6.71 11.37
C LYS A 681 -15.70 -5.58 10.63
N ILE A 682 -15.55 -5.67 9.30
CA ILE A 682 -14.90 -4.63 8.51
C ILE A 682 -15.83 -3.46 8.22
N ASN A 683 -17.11 -3.74 7.98
CA ASN A 683 -18.15 -2.73 7.86
C ASN A 683 -18.30 -1.93 9.17
N MET A 684 -18.19 -2.59 10.33
CA MET A 684 -18.11 -1.89 11.62
C MET A 684 -16.84 -1.07 11.78
N LEU A 685 -15.67 -1.53 11.30
CA LEU A 685 -14.45 -0.70 11.33
C LEU A 685 -14.59 0.57 10.49
N ALA A 686 -15.30 0.53 9.36
CA ALA A 686 -15.60 1.72 8.58
C ALA A 686 -16.49 2.71 9.36
N ARG A 687 -17.44 2.22 10.15
CA ARG A 687 -18.26 3.07 11.05
C ARG A 687 -17.44 3.64 12.21
N ASP A 688 -16.53 2.85 12.81
CA ASP A 688 -15.55 3.32 13.81
C ASP A 688 -14.68 4.45 13.21
N TYR A 689 -14.20 4.27 11.97
CA TYR A 689 -13.41 5.26 11.24
C TYR A 689 -14.20 6.55 10.97
N CYS A 690 -15.49 6.47 10.59
CA CYS A 690 -16.34 7.65 10.45
C CYS A 690 -16.38 8.49 11.73
N GLU A 691 -16.47 7.86 12.91
CA GLU A 691 -16.49 8.58 14.19
C GLU A 691 -15.15 9.26 14.48
N GLN A 692 -14.04 8.53 14.31
CA GLN A 692 -12.69 9.02 14.56
C GLN A 692 -12.26 10.13 13.58
N ALA A 693 -12.66 10.01 12.31
CA ALA A 693 -12.41 11.00 11.27
C ALA A 693 -13.45 12.14 11.28
N LYS A 694 -14.56 12.01 12.02
CA LYS A 694 -15.71 12.94 12.05
C LYS A 694 -16.46 13.06 10.71
N ILE A 695 -16.51 11.97 9.96
CA ILE A 695 -17.32 11.85 8.74
C ILE A 695 -18.78 11.70 9.16
N ARG A 696 -19.63 12.66 8.77
CA ARG A 696 -21.04 12.74 9.20
C ARG A 696 -21.89 11.59 8.69
N PHE A 697 -21.67 11.16 7.45
CA PHE A 697 -22.41 10.06 6.84
C PHE A 697 -21.69 8.73 7.14
N LYS A 698 -22.43 7.78 7.73
CA LYS A 698 -21.95 6.42 7.99
C LYS A 698 -22.58 5.47 6.97
N PRO A 699 -21.83 4.51 6.41
CA PRO A 699 -22.41 3.50 5.54
C PRO A 699 -23.39 2.62 6.33
N VAL A 700 -24.55 2.35 5.75
CA VAL A 700 -25.49 1.35 6.27
C VAL A 700 -24.88 -0.03 6.04
N VAL A 701 -24.86 -0.88 7.06
CA VAL A 701 -24.43 -2.28 6.92
C VAL A 701 -25.67 -3.13 6.75
N LEU A 702 -25.82 -3.79 5.61
CA LEU A 702 -26.98 -4.63 5.29
C LEU A 702 -26.49 -6.06 5.00
N SER A 703 -26.15 -6.76 6.09
CA SER A 703 -25.48 -8.06 6.05
C SER A 703 -26.45 -9.16 5.61
N HIS A 704 -26.16 -9.91 4.55
CA HIS A 704 -27.01 -11.02 4.09
C HIS A 704 -26.68 -12.37 4.75
N HIS A 705 -27.65 -13.28 4.69
CA HIS A 705 -27.57 -14.63 5.24
C HIS A 705 -26.48 -15.50 4.59
N MET A 706 -25.86 -16.39 5.38
CA MET A 706 -24.83 -17.31 4.91
C MET A 706 -25.44 -18.64 4.50
N LEU A 707 -25.66 -18.81 3.19
CA LEU A 707 -26.24 -20.03 2.63
C LEU A 707 -25.47 -21.30 3.06
N MET A 708 -26.22 -22.30 3.55
CA MET A 708 -25.68 -23.52 4.15
C MET A 708 -24.92 -24.40 3.14
N GLY A 709 -24.02 -25.23 3.68
CA GLY A 709 -23.45 -26.35 2.94
C GLY A 709 -24.44 -27.52 2.87
N LEU A 710 -24.36 -28.33 1.82
CA LEU A 710 -25.33 -29.41 1.60
C LEU A 710 -25.25 -30.57 2.60
N LYS A 711 -24.19 -30.68 3.40
CA LYS A 711 -24.00 -31.77 4.38
C LYS A 711 -24.36 -31.31 5.79
N GLU A 712 -24.74 -32.28 6.62
CA GLU A 712 -25.05 -32.06 8.05
C GLU A 712 -23.91 -31.30 8.77
N GLY A 713 -24.28 -30.33 9.61
CA GLY A 713 -23.33 -29.51 10.38
C GLY A 713 -22.52 -28.50 9.57
N GLN A 714 -22.76 -28.32 8.26
CA GLN A 714 -22.06 -27.32 7.45
C GLN A 714 -22.82 -25.98 7.41
N GLU A 715 -22.61 -25.13 8.41
CA GLU A 715 -23.18 -23.77 8.52
C GLU A 715 -22.92 -22.87 7.28
N LYS A 716 -21.90 -23.18 6.47
CA LYS A 716 -21.54 -22.42 5.27
C LYS A 716 -20.95 -23.35 4.20
N MET A 717 -21.39 -23.19 2.96
CA MET A 717 -20.83 -23.92 1.81
C MET A 717 -19.33 -23.64 1.59
N SER A 718 -18.56 -24.65 1.17
CA SER A 718 -17.09 -24.54 1.09
C SER A 718 -16.52 -24.96 -0.27
N LYS A 719 -15.69 -24.08 -0.87
CA LYS A 719 -14.95 -24.39 -2.11
C LYS A 719 -13.95 -25.55 -1.98
N SER A 720 -13.62 -26.01 -0.76
CA SER A 720 -12.73 -27.17 -0.55
C SER A 720 -13.44 -28.50 -0.48
N ASP A 721 -14.77 -28.51 -0.42
CA ASP A 721 -15.60 -29.72 -0.45
C ASP A 721 -16.58 -29.57 -1.62
N PRO A 722 -16.22 -30.03 -2.84
CA PRO A 722 -17.03 -29.83 -4.04
C PRO A 722 -18.45 -30.41 -3.97
N GLU A 723 -18.70 -31.32 -3.04
CA GLU A 723 -20.02 -31.93 -2.79
C GLU A 723 -20.81 -31.18 -1.70
N SER A 724 -20.20 -30.23 -0.98
CA SER A 724 -20.91 -29.29 -0.08
C SER A 724 -21.59 -28.14 -0.83
N ALA A 725 -21.28 -27.96 -2.12
CA ALA A 725 -21.55 -26.75 -2.87
C ALA A 725 -22.03 -27.06 -4.28
N ILE A 726 -23.11 -26.41 -4.70
CA ILE A 726 -23.48 -26.31 -6.12
C ILE A 726 -22.70 -25.16 -6.74
N PHE A 727 -22.05 -25.44 -7.87
CA PHE A 727 -21.37 -24.44 -8.69
C PHE A 727 -22.27 -23.99 -9.83
N MET A 728 -22.05 -22.75 -10.29
CA MET A 728 -22.89 -22.07 -11.26
C MET A 728 -22.97 -22.74 -12.63
N GLU A 729 -21.99 -23.59 -12.95
CA GLU A 729 -21.92 -24.37 -14.18
C GLU A 729 -21.82 -25.89 -13.96
N ASP A 730 -22.33 -26.38 -12.82
CA ASP A 730 -22.57 -27.82 -12.62
C ASP A 730 -23.65 -28.34 -13.60
N ALA A 731 -23.49 -29.56 -14.10
CA ALA A 731 -24.46 -30.21 -14.99
C ALA A 731 -25.79 -30.49 -14.27
N ALA A 732 -26.86 -30.76 -15.03
CA ALA A 732 -28.17 -31.09 -14.44
C ALA A 732 -28.09 -32.34 -13.53
N ASP A 733 -27.32 -33.33 -13.94
CA ASP A 733 -27.08 -34.56 -13.19
C ASP A 733 -26.22 -34.32 -11.94
N ASP A 734 -25.25 -33.41 -11.99
CA ASP A 734 -24.45 -33.00 -10.82
C ASP A 734 -25.30 -32.29 -9.76
N VAL A 735 -26.19 -31.39 -10.19
CA VAL A 735 -27.15 -30.73 -9.27
C VAL A 735 -28.07 -31.76 -8.63
N SER A 736 -28.61 -32.67 -9.45
CA SER A 736 -29.51 -33.75 -8.97
C SER A 736 -28.81 -34.64 -7.95
N ARG A 737 -27.62 -35.15 -8.28
CA ARG A 737 -26.76 -35.97 -7.42
C ARG A 737 -26.44 -35.27 -6.10
N LYS A 738 -26.11 -33.97 -6.12
CA LYS A 738 -25.78 -33.20 -4.92
C LYS A 738 -26.98 -32.95 -4.01
N ILE A 739 -28.13 -32.60 -4.58
CA ILE A 739 -29.36 -32.36 -3.83
C ILE A 739 -29.95 -33.66 -3.27
N GLU A 740 -29.88 -34.77 -4.02
CA GLU A 740 -30.29 -36.09 -3.53
C GLU A 740 -29.50 -36.51 -2.28
N ASN A 741 -28.18 -36.29 -2.28
CA ASN A 741 -27.29 -36.60 -1.16
C ASN A 741 -27.25 -35.54 -0.04
N ALA A 742 -27.96 -34.41 -0.19
CA ALA A 742 -27.96 -33.35 0.81
C ALA A 742 -28.73 -33.72 2.09
N PHE A 743 -28.36 -33.10 3.21
CA PHE A 743 -29.06 -33.26 4.49
C PHE A 743 -30.47 -32.66 4.42
N CYS A 744 -31.49 -33.44 4.81
CA CYS A 744 -32.89 -33.00 4.81
C CYS A 744 -33.73 -33.88 5.77
N PRO A 745 -33.59 -33.72 7.09
CA PRO A 745 -34.39 -34.44 8.07
C PRO A 745 -35.89 -34.10 7.97
N GLU A 746 -36.74 -35.14 7.95
CA GLU A 746 -38.19 -35.01 7.71
C GLU A 746 -38.92 -34.22 8.81
N GLY A 747 -39.55 -33.12 8.44
CA GLY A 747 -40.26 -32.20 9.36
C GLY A 747 -39.34 -31.36 10.27
N VAL A 748 -38.03 -31.33 10.03
CA VAL A 748 -37.06 -30.55 10.80
C VAL A 748 -36.54 -29.39 9.95
N VAL A 749 -36.75 -28.17 10.46
CA VAL A 749 -36.33 -26.91 9.82
C VAL A 749 -34.91 -26.50 10.20
N GLU A 750 -34.51 -26.76 11.44
CA GLU A 750 -33.20 -26.36 11.96
C GLU A 750 -32.07 -27.07 11.21
N ALA A 751 -31.05 -26.30 10.80
CA ALA A 751 -29.89 -26.75 10.03
C ALA A 751 -30.23 -27.55 8.74
N ASN A 752 -31.38 -27.30 8.11
CA ASN A 752 -31.81 -27.99 6.89
C ASN A 752 -31.45 -27.19 5.62
N PRO A 753 -30.39 -27.56 4.86
CA PRO A 753 -29.96 -26.82 3.67
C PRO A 753 -30.97 -26.85 2.52
N ILE A 754 -31.86 -27.85 2.44
CA ILE A 754 -32.91 -27.86 1.40
C ILE A 754 -33.88 -26.71 1.63
N LEU A 755 -34.39 -26.56 2.86
CA LEU A 755 -35.27 -25.46 3.23
C LEU A 755 -34.57 -24.10 3.12
N ASP A 756 -33.29 -24.02 3.51
CA ASP A 756 -32.46 -22.81 3.35
C ASP A 756 -32.42 -22.33 1.89
N TYR A 757 -32.18 -23.25 0.94
CA TYR A 757 -32.13 -22.94 -0.49
C TYR A 757 -33.52 -22.57 -1.03
N MET A 758 -34.58 -23.24 -0.55
CA MET A 758 -35.96 -22.85 -0.89
C MET A 758 -36.30 -21.44 -0.37
N LYS A 759 -35.89 -21.11 0.86
CA LYS A 759 -36.16 -19.84 1.54
C LYS A 759 -35.47 -18.64 0.91
N PHE A 760 -34.17 -18.76 0.60
CA PHE A 760 -33.36 -17.63 0.16
C PHE A 760 -33.13 -17.58 -1.36
N ILE A 761 -33.30 -18.69 -2.07
CA ILE A 761 -33.13 -18.74 -3.54
C ILE A 761 -34.47 -18.94 -4.25
N ILE A 762 -35.15 -20.08 -4.04
CA ILE A 762 -36.27 -20.49 -4.91
C ILE A 762 -37.49 -19.59 -4.71
N CYS A 763 -38.05 -19.52 -3.50
CA CYS A 763 -39.21 -18.67 -3.20
C CYS A 763 -38.91 -17.19 -3.54
N PRO A 764 -37.69 -16.69 -3.24
CA PRO A 764 -37.00 -15.55 -3.84
C PRO A 764 -37.36 -15.19 -5.28
N ARG A 765 -36.95 -16.14 -6.13
CA ARG A 765 -36.81 -16.02 -7.57
C ARG A 765 -38.14 -16.21 -8.30
N PHE A 766 -39.01 -17.03 -7.73
CA PHE A 766 -40.31 -17.43 -8.29
C PHE A 766 -41.51 -16.84 -7.53
N ALA A 767 -41.30 -15.78 -6.74
CA ALA A 767 -42.34 -15.17 -5.89
C ALA A 767 -43.62 -14.74 -6.65
N ALA A 768 -43.52 -14.47 -7.95
CA ALA A 768 -44.66 -14.10 -8.79
C ALA A 768 -45.47 -15.31 -9.30
N GLN A 769 -44.84 -16.47 -9.46
CA GLN A 769 -45.46 -17.72 -9.92
C GLN A 769 -45.90 -18.62 -8.75
N GLY A 770 -45.22 -18.51 -7.60
CA GLY A 770 -45.24 -19.51 -6.55
C GLY A 770 -44.31 -20.70 -6.86
N VAL A 771 -44.19 -21.60 -5.89
CA VAL A 771 -43.30 -22.76 -5.95
C VAL A 771 -44.13 -24.03 -5.80
N THR A 772 -44.24 -24.82 -6.87
CA THR A 772 -44.97 -26.09 -6.89
C THR A 772 -44.15 -27.23 -6.28
N VAL A 773 -44.75 -27.97 -5.34
CA VAL A 773 -44.18 -29.15 -4.68
C VAL A 773 -45.23 -30.25 -4.59
N LYS A 774 -44.80 -31.51 -4.73
CA LYS A 774 -45.68 -32.68 -4.60
C LYS A 774 -45.91 -33.05 -3.13
N LEU A 775 -47.18 -33.31 -2.79
CA LEU A 775 -47.63 -33.76 -1.47
C LEU A 775 -47.63 -35.30 -1.35
N ILE A 776 -47.68 -35.79 -0.11
CA ILE A 776 -47.73 -37.24 0.20
C ILE A 776 -48.92 -37.97 -0.42
N ASP A 777 -50.07 -37.29 -0.56
CA ASP A 777 -51.27 -37.87 -1.18
C ASP A 777 -51.15 -38.01 -2.72
N GLY A 778 -50.05 -37.51 -3.30
CA GLY A 778 -49.76 -37.57 -4.72
C GLY A 778 -50.17 -36.32 -5.51
N THR A 779 -50.86 -35.36 -4.89
CA THR A 779 -51.23 -34.08 -5.51
C THR A 779 -50.06 -33.10 -5.55
N GLU A 780 -50.20 -31.99 -6.28
CA GLU A 780 -49.22 -30.90 -6.33
C GLU A 780 -49.84 -29.61 -5.80
N GLU A 781 -49.17 -28.96 -4.84
CA GLU A 781 -49.57 -27.67 -4.30
C GLU A 781 -48.55 -26.58 -4.69
N THR A 782 -49.04 -25.37 -4.98
CA THR A 782 -48.21 -24.22 -5.36
C THR A 782 -48.16 -23.18 -4.25
N PHE A 783 -46.99 -23.06 -3.62
CA PHE A 783 -46.75 -22.20 -2.47
C PHE A 783 -46.29 -20.81 -2.90
N VAL A 784 -47.15 -19.79 -2.72
CA VAL A 784 -46.82 -18.37 -2.99
C VAL A 784 -46.02 -17.70 -1.87
N ALA A 785 -45.89 -18.35 -0.70
CA ALA A 785 -45.17 -17.83 0.45
C ALA A 785 -44.39 -18.97 1.12
N TYR A 786 -43.11 -18.73 1.41
CA TYR A 786 -42.22 -19.73 2.01
C TYR A 786 -42.77 -20.30 3.33
N GLN A 787 -43.40 -19.49 4.18
CA GLN A 787 -43.93 -19.98 5.47
C GLN A 787 -44.92 -21.13 5.29
N LYS A 788 -45.81 -21.07 4.29
CA LYS A 788 -46.76 -22.16 4.03
C LYS A 788 -46.08 -23.47 3.61
N LEU A 789 -44.96 -23.37 2.87
CA LEU A 789 -44.15 -24.50 2.47
C LEU A 789 -43.38 -25.10 3.65
N GLU A 790 -42.86 -24.24 4.54
CA GLU A 790 -42.22 -24.65 5.80
C GLU A 790 -43.24 -25.35 6.71
N ASP A 791 -44.43 -24.75 6.90
CA ASP A 791 -45.52 -25.30 7.70
C ASP A 791 -45.96 -26.68 7.16
N ALA A 792 -46.16 -26.81 5.84
CA ALA A 792 -46.51 -28.08 5.20
C ALA A 792 -45.41 -29.16 5.35
N PHE A 793 -44.13 -28.78 5.32
CA PHE A 793 -43.03 -29.69 5.59
C PHE A 793 -42.97 -30.12 7.07
N VAL A 794 -43.13 -29.19 8.01
CA VAL A 794 -43.19 -29.46 9.46
C VAL A 794 -44.38 -30.35 9.82
N MET A 795 -45.54 -30.11 9.22
CA MET A 795 -46.74 -30.97 9.35
C MET A 795 -46.60 -32.32 8.62
N ARG A 796 -45.47 -32.58 7.95
CA ARG A 796 -45.21 -33.79 7.16
C ARG A 796 -46.30 -34.05 6.11
N GLN A 797 -46.68 -33.01 5.39
CA GLN A 797 -47.52 -33.09 4.18
C GLN A 797 -46.64 -33.20 2.92
N ILE A 798 -45.40 -32.72 2.99
CA ILE A 798 -44.35 -32.81 1.98
C ILE A 798 -43.24 -33.75 2.50
N MET A 799 -42.79 -34.71 1.68
CA MET A 799 -41.59 -35.49 1.97
C MET A 799 -40.33 -34.73 1.53
N GLY A 800 -39.24 -34.87 2.28
CA GLY A 800 -37.92 -34.32 1.94
C GLY A 800 -37.41 -34.80 0.59
N ALA A 801 -37.77 -36.02 0.17
CA ALA A 801 -37.47 -36.53 -1.17
C ALA A 801 -38.16 -35.74 -2.30
N ASP A 802 -39.41 -35.30 -2.10
CA ASP A 802 -40.16 -34.52 -3.08
C ASP A 802 -39.80 -33.02 -3.04
N LEU A 803 -39.48 -32.51 -1.84
CA LEU A 803 -38.89 -31.18 -1.67
C LEU A 803 -37.52 -31.08 -2.39
N LYS A 804 -36.68 -32.12 -2.31
CA LYS A 804 -35.42 -32.25 -3.06
C LYS A 804 -35.63 -32.26 -4.58
N LYS A 805 -36.66 -32.96 -5.09
CA LYS A 805 -37.00 -32.97 -6.52
C LYS A 805 -37.43 -31.57 -6.99
N ALA A 806 -38.31 -30.91 -6.24
CA ALA A 806 -38.75 -29.55 -6.54
C ALA A 806 -37.56 -28.57 -6.55
N LEU A 807 -36.71 -28.59 -5.52
CA LEU A 807 -35.49 -27.78 -5.47
C LEU A 807 -34.58 -28.07 -6.69
N THR A 808 -34.35 -29.34 -7.02
CA THR A 808 -33.54 -29.75 -8.18
C THR A 808 -34.08 -29.20 -9.49
N HIS A 809 -35.41 -29.23 -9.70
CA HIS A 809 -36.07 -28.68 -10.88
C HIS A 809 -35.81 -27.17 -11.01
N TYR A 810 -36.16 -26.39 -9.98
CA TYR A 810 -36.01 -24.93 -10.02
C TYR A 810 -34.54 -24.48 -10.08
N LEU A 811 -33.62 -25.18 -9.41
CA LEU A 811 -32.19 -24.91 -9.53
C LEU A 811 -31.69 -25.16 -10.96
N ASN A 812 -32.13 -26.23 -11.60
CA ASN A 812 -31.76 -26.51 -12.98
C ASN A 812 -32.33 -25.48 -13.96
N GLU A 813 -33.56 -24.99 -13.75
CA GLU A 813 -34.13 -23.89 -14.53
C GLU A 813 -33.29 -22.60 -14.40
N ILE A 814 -32.93 -22.22 -13.16
CA ILE A 814 -32.13 -21.01 -12.89
C ILE A 814 -30.72 -21.10 -13.50
N LEU A 815 -30.09 -22.27 -13.50
CA LEU A 815 -28.73 -22.46 -13.99
C LEU A 815 -28.65 -22.67 -15.51
N GLU A 816 -29.78 -22.99 -16.17
CA GLU A 816 -29.81 -23.28 -17.61
C GLU A 816 -29.32 -22.12 -18.51
N PRO A 817 -29.65 -20.83 -18.24
CA PRO A 817 -29.05 -19.70 -18.96
C PRO A 817 -27.52 -19.64 -18.85
N VAL A 818 -26.96 -19.97 -17.68
CA VAL A 818 -25.51 -20.00 -17.45
C VAL A 818 -24.88 -21.15 -18.24
N ARG A 819 -25.48 -22.35 -18.19
CA ARG A 819 -25.01 -23.51 -18.99
C ARG A 819 -25.00 -23.20 -20.48
N LYS A 820 -26.05 -22.54 -20.99
CA LYS A 820 -26.14 -22.10 -22.39
C LYS A 820 -25.10 -21.05 -22.76
N HIS A 821 -24.79 -20.10 -21.87
CA HIS A 821 -23.72 -19.12 -22.10
C HIS A 821 -22.35 -19.79 -22.23
N PHE A 822 -22.08 -20.79 -21.38
CA PHE A 822 -20.80 -21.49 -21.32
C PHE A 822 -20.67 -22.72 -22.24
N CYS A 823 -21.62 -22.99 -23.15
CA CYS A 823 -21.58 -24.17 -24.02
C CYS A 823 -20.83 -23.96 -25.36
N ASN A 824 -20.49 -22.72 -25.72
CA ASN A 824 -19.77 -22.40 -26.96
C ASN A 824 -18.94 -21.10 -26.82
N GLY A 825 -18.15 -20.79 -27.86
CA GLY A 825 -17.41 -19.52 -27.98
C GLY A 825 -16.34 -19.28 -26.91
N GLU A 826 -15.99 -18.00 -26.72
CA GLU A 826 -14.96 -17.56 -25.78
C GLU A 826 -15.28 -17.92 -24.31
N ALA A 827 -16.56 -17.96 -23.95
CA ALA A 827 -17.01 -18.34 -22.61
C ALA A 827 -16.62 -19.79 -22.27
N LEU A 828 -16.82 -20.74 -23.20
CA LEU A 828 -16.41 -22.13 -23.03
C LEU A 828 -14.88 -22.25 -22.81
N GLU A 829 -14.08 -21.53 -23.59
CA GLU A 829 -12.63 -21.51 -23.39
C GLU A 829 -12.22 -20.93 -22.04
N LEU A 830 -12.88 -19.86 -21.61
CA LEU A 830 -12.63 -19.21 -20.32
C LEU A 830 -12.95 -20.17 -19.16
N LEU A 831 -14.06 -20.90 -19.25
CA LEU A 831 -14.42 -21.94 -18.28
C LEU A 831 -13.41 -23.09 -18.28
N ALA A 832 -12.95 -23.56 -19.45
CA ALA A 832 -11.93 -24.60 -19.54
C ALA A 832 -10.60 -24.15 -18.88
N LYS A 833 -10.18 -22.90 -19.11
CA LYS A 833 -9.02 -22.29 -18.45
C LYS A 833 -9.21 -22.24 -16.93
N VAL A 834 -10.34 -21.75 -16.42
CA VAL A 834 -10.64 -21.69 -14.98
C VAL A 834 -10.70 -23.08 -14.33
N ARG A 835 -11.27 -24.08 -15.00
CA ARG A 835 -11.29 -25.48 -14.52
C ARG A 835 -9.90 -26.11 -14.46
N SER A 836 -8.93 -25.65 -15.27
CA SER A 836 -7.54 -26.11 -15.21
C SER A 836 -6.75 -25.56 -14.02
N PHE A 837 -7.24 -24.51 -13.34
CA PHE A 837 -6.51 -23.87 -12.25
C PHE A 837 -6.68 -24.60 -10.92
N ARG A 838 -5.56 -24.81 -10.22
CA ARG A 838 -5.56 -25.33 -8.85
C ARG A 838 -5.96 -24.23 -7.87
N THR A 839 -7.11 -24.39 -7.22
CA THR A 839 -7.52 -23.55 -6.08
C THR A 839 -6.48 -23.64 -4.95
N THR A 840 -5.92 -22.50 -4.55
CA THR A 840 -5.04 -22.36 -3.38
C THR A 840 -5.74 -21.60 -2.26
N ARG A 841 -5.19 -21.63 -1.04
CA ARG A 841 -5.74 -20.99 0.16
C ARG A 841 -4.85 -19.88 0.68
#